data_AF-A0A6N7AUS3-F1
#
_entry.id   AF-A0A6N7AUS3-F1
#
_cell.length_a   1.000
_cell.length_b   1.000
_cell.length_c   1.000
_cell.angle_alpha   90.00
_cell.angle_beta   90.00
_cell.angle_gamma   90.00
#
_symmetry.space_group_name_H-M   'P 1'
#
loop_
_entity.id
_entity.type
_entity.pdbx_description
1 polymer ?
#
loop_
_entity_poly.entity_id
_entity_poly.type
_entity_poly.pdbx_seq_one_letter_code
_entity_poly.pdbx_strand_id
1 'polypeptide(L)'
;MTQAMASLYILLAIFLWSSLGIVIRLSGVAVHILIFYSVIVALTVQGIILSHKNYRKEIPEIKRLKYPMLLGIIGLFNTFTYYYAYKYTTIANAVLTHYTAPIIVAFLAPVFLKEKITKRLIIIIIIASAGLWIMLNGFSFKEGQTAGIIAGIISGFTYAIIIIVIRLYSQDFHPLVLAFFSNIVIILLLAPFVREFPFNALWTFLVMGIVHSTIAPLLYFSGLKYVTANKTAVLGYLEPVSAIILSMIFLSEMPGINSIIGGVLIIFSGYLTLRNSSKVPKFQSSKALKLLLFSCASALLIFNSSGVSAAEKLELTLSEAINMSLRENLSLAGERINPKIAEADIKFRKGEFDPNIDLKATESYKKSSSPSLLTGTEERTANGDVSLGGKVNTGTTYELKWANERSKSNAPYLTTNPYYTSALVLTMTQPLLKGIGKEIQESNLNVAKNNYEAARLSLDDKSIGIIADTARAYWDLAFARYDFEVAELSLKLAQNLLAEAKAKIDAGLLAPVEIFKAEAEASLREESLLKAKKLVFDMADRLRVVINMKDWQAELIPIEKTPIPTDIQPVEKATDTAFNNRKDYKQASIEYKNKEILRKYFDNQKYPDLNLIGSAGLNGLNGAYDNTLDRLGSGDYYSWQFGLSLRIPIGNSAAEGTYLKAMHEEEKSGITLKILEQKITAEVREAWRTVQLASETISATKKTRTAAEKRFEAEKGRFKVGMATLNDVLKFQEEYAKALSSEKRAEVDYAKATVELERIKGTLGQW
;
A
#
# COMPACT_ATOMS: atom_id res chain seq x y z
N MET A 1 52.97 9.31 7.39
CA MET A 1 52.20 8.05 7.48
C MET A 1 52.32 7.29 6.16
N THR A 2 52.61 5.97 6.18
CA THR A 2 52.62 5.13 4.97
C THR A 2 51.19 4.81 4.51
N GLN A 3 50.97 4.45 3.23
CA GLN A 3 49.63 4.08 2.74
C GLN A 3 49.04 2.85 3.45
N ALA A 4 49.89 1.91 3.87
CA ALA A 4 49.48 0.75 4.66
C ALA A 4 48.94 1.16 6.04
N MET A 5 49.66 2.02 6.76
CA MET A 5 49.21 2.56 8.04
C MET A 5 47.92 3.40 7.90
N ALA A 6 47.79 4.16 6.81
CA ALA A 6 46.59 4.93 6.53
C ALA A 6 45.35 4.04 6.28
N SER A 7 45.54 2.94 5.56
CA SER A 7 44.48 1.96 5.31
C SER A 7 44.09 1.22 6.58
N LEU A 8 45.05 0.93 7.46
CA LEU A 8 44.79 0.36 8.78
C LEU A 8 43.93 1.29 9.65
N TYR A 9 44.18 2.60 9.63
CA TYR A 9 43.36 3.57 10.37
C TYR A 9 41.91 3.58 9.89
N ILE A 10 41.69 3.48 8.56
CA ILE A 10 40.33 3.38 7.99
C ILE A 10 39.65 2.08 8.43
N LEU A 11 40.36 0.95 8.37
CA LEU A 11 39.83 -0.35 8.79
C LEU A 11 39.46 -0.36 10.29
N LEU A 12 40.30 0.22 11.15
CA LEU A 12 40.00 0.34 12.57
C LEU A 12 38.79 1.24 12.82
N ALA A 13 38.68 2.37 12.11
CA ALA A 13 37.51 3.24 12.21
C ALA A 13 36.21 2.52 11.81
N ILE A 14 36.24 1.78 10.69
CA ILE A 14 35.13 0.97 10.20
C ILE A 14 34.73 -0.10 11.24
N PHE A 15 35.70 -0.82 11.79
CA PHE A 15 35.45 -1.83 12.81
C PHE A 15 34.80 -1.24 14.07
N LEU A 16 35.24 -0.04 14.50
CA LEU A 16 34.62 0.66 15.62
C LEU A 16 33.17 1.06 15.29
N TRP A 17 32.91 1.62 14.10
CA TRP A 17 31.55 1.96 13.68
C TRP A 17 30.63 0.74 13.49
N SER A 18 31.17 -0.44 13.20
CA SER A 18 30.36 -1.68 13.17
C SER A 18 29.69 -2.03 14.49
N SER A 19 30.20 -1.51 15.63
CA SER A 19 29.57 -1.72 16.95
C SER A 19 28.37 -0.80 17.21
N LEU A 20 28.10 0.17 16.33
CA LEU A 20 27.04 1.18 16.46
C LEU A 20 25.67 0.53 16.68
N GLY A 21 25.34 -0.50 15.90
CA GLY A 21 24.05 -1.19 15.97
C GLY A 21 23.79 -1.83 17.35
N ILE A 22 24.83 -2.38 17.98
CA ILE A 22 24.75 -2.99 19.32
C ILE A 22 24.48 -1.90 20.36
N VAL A 23 25.22 -0.79 20.30
CA VAL A 23 25.07 0.30 21.27
C VAL A 23 23.71 0.99 21.14
N ILE A 24 23.21 1.20 19.92
CA ILE A 24 21.85 1.73 19.69
C ILE A 24 20.80 0.80 20.31
N ARG A 25 20.88 -0.51 20.03
CA ARG A 25 19.93 -1.52 20.53
C ARG A 25 19.88 -1.57 22.06
N LEU A 26 21.03 -1.39 22.72
CA LEU A 26 21.14 -1.41 24.18
C LEU A 26 20.84 -0.05 24.84
N SER A 27 20.76 1.04 24.07
CA SER A 27 20.59 2.39 24.63
C SER A 27 19.19 2.71 25.16
N GLY A 28 18.15 2.09 24.59
CA GLY A 28 16.76 2.30 25.02
C GLY A 28 16.22 3.74 24.86
N VAL A 29 16.96 4.62 24.18
CA VAL A 29 16.59 6.05 24.01
C VAL A 29 16.36 6.39 22.54
N ALA A 30 15.60 7.46 22.29
CA ALA A 30 15.39 7.95 20.94
C ALA A 30 16.72 8.36 20.28
N VAL A 31 16.85 8.09 18.98
CA VAL A 31 18.09 8.29 18.21
C VAL A 31 18.61 9.73 18.28
N HIS A 32 17.73 10.73 18.21
CA HIS A 32 18.14 12.14 18.28
C HIS A 32 18.71 12.51 19.67
N ILE A 33 18.18 11.92 20.74
CA ILE A 33 18.68 12.07 22.12
C ILE A 33 20.05 11.39 22.24
N LEU A 34 20.18 10.17 21.70
CA LEU A 34 21.44 9.42 21.67
C LEU A 34 22.54 10.21 20.95
N ILE A 35 22.27 10.72 19.75
CA ILE A 35 23.23 11.52 18.98
C ILE A 35 23.59 12.79 19.75
N PHE A 36 22.60 13.53 20.26
CA PHE A 36 22.83 14.80 20.95
C PHE A 36 23.79 14.66 22.14
N TYR A 37 23.48 13.76 23.08
CA TYR A 37 24.32 13.60 24.28
C TYR A 37 25.67 12.94 23.99
N SER A 38 25.73 12.02 23.02
CA SER A 38 27.01 11.44 22.57
C SER A 38 27.92 12.50 21.97
N VAL A 39 27.37 13.42 21.18
CA VAL A 39 28.13 14.52 20.58
C VAL A 39 28.57 15.53 21.63
N ILE A 40 27.81 15.73 22.72
CA ILE A 40 28.24 16.58 23.86
C ILE A 40 29.48 15.99 24.52
N VAL A 41 29.47 14.67 24.78
CA VAL A 41 30.65 13.96 25.28
C VAL A 41 31.82 14.10 24.31
N ALA A 42 31.58 13.90 23.01
CA ALA A 42 32.60 14.03 21.97
C ALA A 42 33.22 15.43 21.95
N LEU A 43 32.40 16.50 21.99
CA LEU A 43 32.87 17.88 22.04
C LEU A 43 33.68 18.17 23.29
N THR A 44 33.31 17.60 24.42
CA THR A 44 34.03 17.79 25.68
C THR A 44 35.44 17.21 25.55
N VAL A 45 35.55 15.96 25.09
CA VAL A 45 36.84 15.28 24.87
C VAL A 45 37.67 15.98 23.80
N GLN A 46 37.07 16.29 22.65
CA GLN A 46 37.75 16.96 21.54
C GLN A 46 38.19 18.37 21.91
N GLY A 47 37.37 19.12 22.66
CA GLY A 47 37.67 20.46 23.15
C GLY A 47 38.83 20.46 24.14
N ILE A 48 38.89 19.49 25.05
CA ILE A 48 40.05 19.31 25.95
C ILE A 48 41.32 19.08 25.14
N ILE A 49 41.30 18.19 24.14
CA ILE A 49 42.48 17.92 23.28
C ILE A 49 42.86 19.17 22.48
N LEU A 50 41.88 19.90 21.92
CA LEU A 50 42.10 21.09 21.11
C LEU A 50 42.64 22.28 21.93
N SER A 51 42.36 22.31 23.23
CA SER A 51 42.84 23.33 24.17
C SER A 51 44.36 23.26 24.44
N HIS A 52 44.98 22.11 24.16
CA HIS A 52 46.41 21.90 24.32
C HIS A 52 47.21 22.80 23.36
N LYS A 53 48.32 23.40 23.85
CA LYS A 53 49.12 24.41 23.12
C LYS A 53 49.54 23.99 21.71
N ASN A 54 49.74 22.68 21.49
CA ASN A 54 50.16 22.12 20.20
C ASN A 54 49.05 22.14 19.13
N TYR A 55 47.78 22.06 19.51
CA TYR A 55 46.65 21.99 18.57
C TYR A 55 45.91 23.31 18.40
N ARG A 56 46.08 24.26 19.33
CA ARG A 56 45.45 25.59 19.25
C ARG A 56 45.86 26.36 17.99
N LYS A 57 47.05 26.11 17.45
CA LYS A 57 47.56 26.71 16.20
C LYS A 57 46.89 26.14 14.94
N GLU A 58 46.23 24.98 15.04
CA GLU A 58 45.54 24.33 13.93
C GLU A 58 44.12 24.86 13.74
N ILE A 59 43.60 25.70 14.66
CA ILE A 59 42.27 26.30 14.54
C ILE A 59 42.28 27.28 13.36
N PRO A 60 41.43 27.05 12.34
CA PRO A 60 41.44 27.83 11.11
C PRO A 60 40.70 29.17 11.30
N GLU A 61 40.95 30.11 10.39
CA GLU A 61 40.17 31.36 10.32
C GLU A 61 38.67 31.09 10.19
N ILE A 62 37.84 31.97 10.77
CA ILE A 62 36.38 31.82 10.80
C ILE A 62 35.75 31.60 9.41
N LYS A 63 36.32 32.20 8.35
CA LYS A 63 35.87 32.05 6.96
C LYS A 63 36.03 30.63 6.41
N ARG A 64 36.95 29.84 6.98
CA ARG A 64 37.23 28.46 6.60
C ARG A 64 36.39 27.44 7.38
N LEU A 65 35.74 27.85 8.48
CA LEU A 65 34.88 26.96 9.28
C LEU A 65 33.60 26.51 8.56
N LYS A 66 33.19 27.20 7.49
CA LYS A 66 32.05 26.80 6.67
C LYS A 66 32.14 25.36 6.12
N TYR A 67 33.34 24.83 5.90
CA TYR A 67 33.53 23.48 5.35
C TYR A 67 33.27 22.37 6.39
N PRO A 68 33.87 22.37 7.60
CA PRO A 68 33.48 21.42 8.64
C PRO A 68 32.05 21.64 9.14
N MET A 69 31.52 22.87 9.12
CA MET A 69 30.11 23.10 9.44
C MET A 69 29.18 22.41 8.44
N LEU A 70 29.45 22.57 7.15
CA LEU A 70 28.69 21.88 6.10
C LEU A 70 28.79 20.36 6.22
N LEU A 71 29.97 19.84 6.57
CA LEU A 71 30.16 18.42 6.86
C LEU A 71 29.26 17.94 8.00
N GLY A 72 29.08 18.75 9.06
CA GLY A 72 28.15 18.48 10.16
C GLY A 72 26.68 18.41 9.71
N ILE A 73 26.24 19.35 8.85
CA ILE A 73 24.87 19.36 8.30
C ILE A 73 24.61 18.13 7.44
N ILE A 74 25.51 17.85 6.49
CA ILE A 74 25.41 16.70 5.58
C ILE A 74 25.48 15.39 6.39
N GLY A 75 26.37 15.33 7.39
CA GLY A 75 26.48 14.22 8.32
C GLY A 75 25.18 13.94 9.06
N LEU A 76 24.56 14.97 9.65
CA LEU A 76 23.28 14.83 10.35
C LEU A 76 22.17 14.36 9.41
N PHE A 77 22.06 14.95 8.23
CA PHE A 77 21.08 14.57 7.21
C PHE A 77 21.25 13.10 6.78
N ASN A 78 22.48 12.67 6.51
CA ASN A 78 22.81 11.27 6.21
C ASN A 78 22.35 10.33 7.33
N THR A 79 22.65 10.69 8.58
CA THR A 79 22.26 9.88 9.73
C THR A 79 20.75 9.76 9.84
N PHE A 80 19.99 10.87 9.78
CA PHE A 80 18.53 10.81 9.87
C PHE A 80 17.88 10.05 8.72
N THR A 81 18.34 10.24 7.48
CA THR A 81 17.82 9.49 6.32
C THR A 81 18.13 8.01 6.43
N TYR A 82 19.29 7.63 6.96
CA TYR A 82 19.63 6.22 7.23
C TYR A 82 18.71 5.61 8.30
N TYR A 83 18.48 6.31 9.41
CA TYR A 83 17.56 5.85 10.45
C TYR A 83 16.11 5.81 9.97
N TYR A 84 15.70 6.74 9.11
CA TYR A 84 14.40 6.69 8.45
C TYR A 84 14.27 5.43 7.60
N ALA A 85 15.32 5.06 6.85
CA ALA A 85 15.36 3.79 6.12
C ALA A 85 15.20 2.59 7.07
N TYR A 86 15.94 2.54 8.18
CA TYR A 86 15.77 1.48 9.18
C TYR A 86 14.36 1.36 9.76
N LYS A 87 13.64 2.48 9.91
CA LYS A 87 12.29 2.50 10.46
C LYS A 87 11.23 2.03 9.46
N TYR A 88 11.41 2.33 8.16
CA TYR A 88 10.39 2.14 7.12
C TYR A 88 10.76 1.11 6.04
N THR A 89 11.85 0.37 6.20
CA THR A 89 12.18 -0.80 5.37
C THR A 89 12.91 -1.86 6.19
N THR A 90 13.25 -3.01 5.59
CA THR A 90 14.03 -4.03 6.29
C THR A 90 15.46 -3.55 6.55
N ILE A 91 16.09 -4.04 7.61
CA ILE A 91 17.52 -3.79 7.89
C ILE A 91 18.38 -4.12 6.66
N ALA A 92 18.10 -5.25 5.99
CA ALA A 92 18.77 -5.64 4.75
C ALA A 92 18.63 -4.58 3.65
N ASN A 93 17.42 -4.09 3.38
CA ASN A 93 17.19 -3.06 2.37
C ASN A 93 17.86 -1.72 2.75
N ALA A 94 17.77 -1.30 4.02
CA ALA A 94 18.39 -0.07 4.50
C ALA A 94 19.92 -0.11 4.32
N VAL A 95 20.55 -1.23 4.70
CA VAL A 95 22.00 -1.45 4.53
C VAL A 95 22.36 -1.53 3.04
N LEU A 96 21.68 -2.34 2.23
CA LEU A 96 21.96 -2.46 0.79
C LEU A 96 21.91 -1.12 0.07
N THR A 97 20.88 -0.32 0.36
CA THR A 97 20.69 0.99 -0.27
C THR A 97 21.69 2.04 0.22
N HIS A 98 22.03 2.05 1.52
CA HIS A 98 23.07 2.92 2.07
C HIS A 98 24.46 2.61 1.47
N TYR A 99 24.79 1.32 1.37
CA TYR A 99 26.05 0.85 0.79
C TYR A 99 26.07 0.84 -0.75
N THR A 100 25.16 1.58 -1.39
CA THR A 100 25.37 2.03 -2.78
C THR A 100 26.41 3.16 -2.86
N ALA A 101 26.79 3.76 -1.72
CA ALA A 101 27.78 4.83 -1.65
C ALA A 101 29.09 4.55 -2.42
N PRO A 102 29.71 3.35 -2.39
CA PRO A 102 30.95 3.09 -3.13
C PRO A 102 30.77 3.13 -4.66
N ILE A 103 29.60 2.73 -5.16
CA ILE A 103 29.23 2.88 -6.57
C ILE A 103 29.13 4.36 -6.91
N ILE A 104 28.46 5.15 -6.06
CA ILE A 104 28.29 6.59 -6.25
C ILE A 104 29.65 7.32 -6.16
N VAL A 105 30.52 6.95 -5.21
CA VAL A 105 31.89 7.48 -5.10
C VAL A 105 32.69 7.16 -6.36
N ALA A 106 32.53 5.98 -6.97
CA ALA A 106 33.19 5.65 -8.23
C ALA A 106 32.82 6.64 -9.36
N PHE A 107 31.57 7.12 -9.40
CA PHE A 107 31.16 8.15 -10.36
C PHE A 107 31.59 9.58 -9.96
N LEU A 108 31.54 9.92 -8.67
CA LEU A 108 31.83 11.28 -8.19
C LEU A 108 33.34 11.56 -8.07
N ALA A 109 34.14 10.61 -7.61
CA ALA A 109 35.57 10.81 -7.37
C ALA A 109 36.38 11.21 -8.62
N PRO A 110 36.11 10.70 -9.84
CA PRO A 110 36.77 11.20 -11.05
C PRO A 110 36.44 12.65 -11.36
N VAL A 111 35.18 13.05 -11.14
CA VAL A 111 34.69 14.41 -11.44
C VAL A 111 35.25 15.43 -10.44
N PHE A 112 35.18 15.11 -9.14
CA PHE A 112 35.48 16.07 -8.07
C PHE A 112 36.92 15.96 -7.53
N LEU A 113 37.52 14.77 -7.56
CA LEU A 113 38.86 14.49 -7.00
C LEU A 113 39.90 14.18 -8.08
N LYS A 114 39.49 14.04 -9.35
CA LYS A 114 40.34 13.56 -10.46
C LYS A 114 40.97 12.18 -10.17
N GLU A 115 40.32 11.37 -9.35
CA GLU A 115 40.74 9.99 -9.10
C GLU A 115 40.35 9.11 -10.30
N LYS A 116 41.33 8.49 -10.97
CA LYS A 116 41.05 7.63 -12.13
C LYS A 116 40.39 6.32 -11.67
N ILE A 117 39.27 5.94 -12.29
CA ILE A 117 38.69 4.61 -12.13
C ILE A 117 39.49 3.63 -13.00
N THR A 118 40.00 2.55 -12.42
CA THR A 118 40.62 1.46 -13.18
C THR A 118 39.63 0.31 -13.36
N LYS A 119 39.79 -0.48 -14.45
CA LYS A 119 38.97 -1.70 -14.65
C LYS A 119 39.02 -2.64 -13.45
N ARG A 120 40.18 -2.74 -12.79
CA ARG A 120 40.38 -3.51 -11.56
C ARG A 120 39.51 -3.01 -10.41
N LEU A 121 39.37 -1.69 -10.23
CA LEU A 121 38.53 -1.11 -9.18
C LEU A 121 37.03 -1.39 -9.42
N ILE A 122 36.58 -1.35 -10.67
CA ILE A 122 35.18 -1.69 -11.03
C ILE A 122 34.88 -3.15 -10.66
N ILE A 123 35.79 -4.08 -11.02
CA ILE A 123 35.64 -5.50 -10.66
C ILE A 123 35.56 -5.67 -9.14
N ILE A 124 36.39 -4.96 -8.38
CA ILE A 124 36.36 -5.00 -6.91
C ILE A 124 35.01 -4.50 -6.36
N ILE A 125 34.47 -3.39 -6.88
CA ILE A 125 33.16 -2.86 -6.46
C ILE A 125 32.05 -3.87 -6.78
N ILE A 126 32.09 -4.53 -7.94
CA ILE A 126 31.12 -5.55 -8.31
C ILE A 126 31.18 -6.74 -7.34
N ILE A 127 32.39 -7.25 -7.04
CA ILE A 127 32.56 -8.36 -6.09
C ILE A 127 32.04 -7.96 -4.70
N ALA A 128 32.37 -6.76 -4.22
CA ALA A 128 31.94 -6.28 -2.90
C ALA A 128 30.41 -6.09 -2.83
N SER A 129 29.81 -5.52 -3.89
CA SER A 129 28.36 -5.30 -3.99
C SER A 129 27.60 -6.63 -4.09
N ALA A 130 28.10 -7.58 -4.88
CA ALA A 130 27.53 -8.92 -4.98
C ALA A 130 27.65 -9.67 -3.64
N GLY A 131 28.80 -9.55 -2.97
CA GLY A 131 29.01 -10.08 -1.62
C GLY A 131 27.99 -9.53 -0.62
N LEU A 132 27.76 -8.22 -0.62
CA LEU A 132 26.76 -7.60 0.25
C LEU A 132 25.33 -8.04 -0.08
N TRP A 133 24.99 -8.14 -1.36
CA TRP A 133 23.68 -8.60 -1.81
C TRP A 133 23.38 -10.04 -1.37
N ILE A 134 24.35 -10.95 -1.52
CA ILE A 134 24.25 -12.33 -1.02
C ILE A 134 24.15 -12.34 0.50
N MET A 135 25.01 -11.58 1.19
CA MET A 135 25.08 -11.55 2.65
C MET A 135 23.75 -11.18 3.31
N LEU A 136 22.97 -10.33 2.65
CA LEU A 136 21.71 -9.77 3.14
C LEU A 136 20.46 -10.41 2.51
N ASN A 137 20.60 -11.50 1.75
CA ASN A 137 19.52 -12.19 1.05
C ASN A 137 18.74 -11.30 0.04
N GLY A 138 19.44 -10.36 -0.59
CA GLY A 138 18.89 -9.51 -1.65
C GLY A 138 17.84 -8.49 -1.21
N PHE A 139 17.13 -7.94 -2.20
CA PHE A 139 16.09 -6.92 -1.98
C PHE A 139 14.72 -7.56 -1.75
N SER A 140 14.01 -7.07 -0.75
CA SER A 140 12.60 -7.39 -0.48
C SER A 140 11.74 -6.18 -0.85
N PHE A 141 10.86 -6.30 -1.83
CA PHE A 141 9.86 -5.27 -2.15
C PHE A 141 8.51 -5.68 -1.57
N LYS A 142 8.23 -5.27 -0.33
CA LYS A 142 6.89 -5.41 0.27
C LYS A 142 6.15 -4.08 0.27
N GLU A 143 4.82 -4.15 0.27
CA GLU A 143 3.94 -2.98 0.33
C GLU A 143 4.24 -2.15 1.60
N GLY A 144 4.32 -0.82 1.45
CA GLY A 144 4.70 0.11 2.52
C GLY A 144 6.20 0.34 2.73
N GLN A 145 7.10 -0.38 2.05
CA GLN A 145 8.56 -0.23 2.25
C GLN A 145 9.27 0.78 1.32
N THR A 146 8.55 1.30 0.32
CA THR A 146 9.11 2.17 -0.73
C THR A 146 9.77 3.43 -0.16
N ALA A 147 9.13 4.08 0.82
CA ALA A 147 9.66 5.28 1.44
C ALA A 147 11.01 5.01 2.15
N GLY A 148 11.14 3.87 2.81
CA GLY A 148 12.39 3.46 3.45
C GLY A 148 13.51 3.14 2.44
N ILE A 149 13.19 2.49 1.32
CA ILE A 149 14.14 2.20 0.23
C ILE A 149 14.66 3.51 -0.39
N ILE A 150 13.77 4.46 -0.69
CA ILE A 150 14.15 5.78 -1.23
C ILE A 150 15.06 6.52 -0.24
N ALA A 151 14.68 6.55 1.05
CA ALA A 151 15.49 7.18 2.09
C ALA A 151 16.89 6.55 2.22
N GLY A 152 17.00 5.22 2.06
CA GLY A 152 18.27 4.52 2.09
C GLY A 152 19.17 4.85 0.88
N ILE A 153 18.60 5.02 -0.32
CA ILE A 153 19.35 5.49 -1.51
C ILE A 153 19.84 6.93 -1.31
N ILE A 154 18.98 7.81 -0.78
CA ILE A 154 19.36 9.20 -0.44
C ILE A 154 20.50 9.20 0.59
N SER A 155 20.44 8.31 1.56
CA SER A 155 21.51 8.14 2.54
C SER A 155 22.81 7.67 1.88
N GLY A 156 22.78 6.65 1.01
CA GLY A 156 23.98 6.21 0.28
C GLY A 156 24.61 7.31 -0.59
N PHE A 157 23.77 8.13 -1.24
CA PHE A 157 24.23 9.30 -1.99
C PHE A 157 24.87 10.36 -1.08
N THR A 158 24.24 10.66 0.05
CA THR A 158 24.75 11.64 1.02
C THR A 158 26.06 11.15 1.66
N TYR A 159 26.17 9.86 1.96
CA TYR A 159 27.41 9.26 2.47
C TYR A 159 28.54 9.33 1.45
N ALA A 160 28.26 9.12 0.15
CA ALA A 160 29.25 9.35 -0.90
C ALA A 160 29.74 10.81 -0.91
N ILE A 161 28.86 11.79 -0.76
CA ILE A 161 29.23 13.21 -0.66
C ILE A 161 30.12 13.44 0.57
N ILE A 162 29.78 12.87 1.73
CA ILE A 162 30.59 12.96 2.96
C ILE A 162 32.03 12.50 2.68
N ILE A 163 32.22 11.35 2.04
CA ILE A 163 33.54 10.81 1.70
C ILE A 163 34.31 11.78 0.78
N ILE A 164 33.65 12.33 -0.25
CA ILE A 164 34.27 13.29 -1.17
C ILE A 164 34.66 14.59 -0.46
N VAL A 165 33.78 15.15 0.38
CA VAL A 165 34.01 16.39 1.14
C VAL A 165 35.16 16.22 2.13
N ILE A 166 35.17 15.14 2.91
CA ILE A 166 36.29 14.86 3.83
C ILE A 166 37.56 14.69 3.02
N ARG A 167 37.53 13.99 1.88
CA ARG A 167 38.73 13.80 1.06
C ARG A 167 39.31 15.12 0.53
N LEU A 168 38.45 16.05 0.13
CA LEU A 168 38.84 17.38 -0.33
C LEU A 168 39.51 18.20 0.76
N TYR A 169 38.92 18.23 1.96
CA TYR A 169 39.33 19.15 3.03
C TYR A 169 40.25 18.52 4.08
N SER A 170 40.36 17.18 4.14
CA SER A 170 41.27 16.50 5.07
C SER A 170 42.74 16.85 4.84
N GLN A 171 43.12 17.32 3.65
CA GLN A 171 44.48 17.81 3.40
C GLN A 171 44.72 19.21 4.01
N ASP A 172 43.67 20.03 4.13
CA ASP A 172 43.76 21.43 4.55
C ASP A 172 43.49 21.64 6.05
N PHE A 173 42.83 20.69 6.71
CA PHE A 173 42.47 20.78 8.13
C PHE A 173 43.06 19.63 8.94
N HIS A 174 43.40 19.91 10.20
CA HIS A 174 43.70 18.87 11.17
C HIS A 174 42.44 18.02 11.43
N PRO A 175 42.53 16.66 11.51
CA PRO A 175 41.37 15.78 11.72
C PRO A 175 40.51 16.17 12.93
N LEU A 176 41.16 16.59 14.01
CA LEU A 176 40.50 17.06 15.23
C LEU A 176 39.63 18.30 15.00
N VAL A 177 40.09 19.23 14.16
CA VAL A 177 39.33 20.44 13.81
C VAL A 177 38.10 20.06 12.99
N LEU A 178 38.24 19.14 12.03
CA LEU A 178 37.11 18.68 11.22
C LEU A 178 36.03 18.04 12.10
N ALA A 179 36.41 17.12 13.01
CA ALA A 179 35.48 16.43 13.90
C ALA A 179 34.80 17.38 14.88
N PHE A 180 35.57 18.28 15.51
CA PHE A 180 35.06 19.22 16.50
C PHE A 180 34.02 20.17 15.92
N PHE A 181 34.35 20.84 14.80
CA PHE A 181 33.43 21.82 14.21
C PHE A 181 32.24 21.17 13.49
N SER A 182 32.35 19.93 12.98
CA SER A 182 31.17 19.19 12.49
C SER A 182 30.21 18.83 13.62
N ASN A 183 30.75 18.44 14.78
CA ASN A 183 29.97 18.06 15.96
C ASN A 183 29.26 19.25 16.62
N ILE A 184 29.86 20.45 16.62
CA ILE A 184 29.20 21.68 17.11
C ILE A 184 27.89 21.93 16.36
N VAL A 185 27.90 21.80 15.04
CA VAL A 185 26.70 22.04 14.22
C VAL A 185 25.61 21.04 14.53
N ILE A 186 25.96 19.77 14.74
CA ILE A 186 25.00 18.72 15.11
C ILE A 186 24.28 19.06 16.42
N ILE A 187 25.00 19.50 17.45
CA ILE A 187 24.40 19.93 18.71
C ILE A 187 23.49 21.14 18.54
N LEU A 188 23.93 22.17 17.81
CA LEU A 188 23.13 23.38 17.60
C LEU A 188 21.81 23.06 16.89
N LEU A 189 21.83 22.15 15.91
CA LEU A 189 20.63 21.72 15.19
C LEU A 189 19.70 20.83 16.02
N LEU A 190 20.25 20.01 16.92
CA LEU A 190 19.46 19.08 17.74
C LEU A 190 18.99 19.67 19.08
N ALA A 191 19.64 20.72 19.59
CA ALA A 191 19.32 21.33 20.88
C ALA A 191 17.83 21.69 21.08
N PRO A 192 17.10 22.24 20.07
CA PRO A 192 15.67 22.56 20.24
C PRO A 192 14.76 21.33 20.44
N PHE A 193 15.25 20.14 20.13
CA PHE A 193 14.47 18.90 20.11
C PHE A 193 14.76 17.98 21.30
N VAL A 194 15.65 18.37 22.22
CA VAL A 194 15.99 17.58 23.41
C VAL A 194 15.54 18.33 24.66
N ARG A 195 14.63 17.72 25.43
CA ARG A 195 14.04 18.33 26.64
C ARG A 195 14.41 17.62 27.95
N GLU A 196 14.82 16.36 27.88
CA GLU A 196 15.05 15.51 29.05
C GLU A 196 16.38 14.75 28.94
N PHE A 197 17.05 14.54 30.09
CA PHE A 197 18.30 13.80 30.20
C PHE A 197 18.05 12.38 30.74
N PRO A 198 18.21 11.33 29.92
CA PRO A 198 17.98 9.95 30.36
C PRO A 198 19.22 9.39 31.07
N PHE A 199 19.23 9.45 32.40
CA PHE A 199 20.36 9.00 33.23
C PHE A 199 20.73 7.52 33.03
N ASN A 200 19.75 6.67 32.74
CA ASN A 200 19.93 5.24 32.47
C ASN A 200 20.82 4.96 31.24
N ALA A 201 20.88 5.88 30.28
CA ALA A 201 21.63 5.72 29.04
C ALA A 201 23.03 6.36 29.09
N LEU A 202 23.49 6.87 30.25
CA LEU A 202 24.75 7.60 30.39
C LEU A 202 25.96 6.83 29.81
N TRP A 203 26.04 5.53 30.07
CA TRP A 203 27.12 4.68 29.56
C TRP A 203 27.14 4.63 28.02
N THR A 204 25.97 4.65 27.36
CA THR A 204 25.90 4.69 25.90
C THR A 204 26.38 6.01 25.33
N PHE A 205 26.10 7.13 26.01
CA PHE A 205 26.61 8.45 25.61
C PHE A 205 28.12 8.53 25.69
N LEU A 206 28.72 7.92 26.73
CA LEU A 206 30.17 7.84 26.89
C LEU A 206 30.81 7.00 25.77
N VAL A 207 30.29 5.79 25.53
CA VAL A 207 30.83 4.89 24.50
C VAL A 207 30.66 5.49 23.09
N MET A 208 29.47 6.00 22.77
CA MET A 208 29.22 6.64 21.47
C MET A 208 30.05 7.91 21.30
N GLY A 209 30.10 8.78 22.31
CA GLY A 209 30.83 10.05 22.22
C GLY A 209 32.34 9.88 22.09
N ILE A 210 32.93 8.98 22.88
CA ILE A 210 34.37 8.74 22.88
C ILE A 210 34.78 7.86 21.69
N VAL A 211 34.14 6.70 21.51
CA VAL A 211 34.58 5.72 20.51
C VAL A 211 34.08 6.11 19.12
N HIS A 212 32.79 6.37 18.95
CA HIS A 212 32.15 6.52 17.64
C HIS A 212 32.20 7.95 17.10
N SER A 213 32.14 8.96 17.97
CA SER A 213 32.12 10.38 17.60
C SER A 213 33.46 11.09 17.77
N THR A 214 34.45 10.45 18.42
CA THR A 214 35.81 10.99 18.59
C THR A 214 36.89 10.11 17.99
N ILE A 215 37.11 8.90 18.49
CA ILE A 215 38.24 8.06 18.04
C ILE A 215 38.06 7.61 16.59
N ALA A 216 36.91 7.03 16.23
CA ALA A 216 36.66 6.52 14.88
C ALA A 216 36.75 7.61 13.79
N PRO A 217 36.11 8.79 13.93
CA PRO A 217 36.25 9.87 12.95
C PRO A 217 37.68 10.40 12.84
N LEU A 218 38.41 10.51 13.96
CA LEU A 218 39.82 10.93 13.93
C LEU A 218 40.70 9.96 13.14
N LEU A 219 40.53 8.65 13.35
CA LEU A 219 41.21 7.61 12.59
C LEU A 219 40.82 7.67 11.10
N TYR A 220 39.52 7.75 10.81
CA TYR A 220 38.99 7.79 9.45
C TYR A 220 39.50 9.01 8.69
N PHE A 221 39.38 10.22 9.25
CA PHE A 221 39.85 11.47 8.64
C PHE A 221 41.37 11.48 8.45
N SER A 222 42.13 10.91 9.40
CA SER A 222 43.58 10.77 9.28
C SER A 222 43.99 9.82 8.17
N GLY A 223 43.31 8.67 8.06
CA GLY A 223 43.54 7.70 6.97
C GLY A 223 43.16 8.27 5.61
N LEU A 224 42.04 9.01 5.53
CA LEU A 224 41.54 9.59 4.30
C LEU A 224 42.45 10.66 3.70
N LYS A 225 43.45 11.18 4.45
CA LYS A 225 44.50 12.05 3.90
C LYS A 225 45.41 11.32 2.91
N TYR A 226 45.64 10.02 3.11
CA TYR A 226 46.66 9.25 2.37
C TYR A 226 46.09 8.09 1.55
N VAL A 227 44.77 7.86 1.59
CA VAL A 227 44.06 6.84 0.80
C VAL A 227 43.05 7.54 -0.13
N THR A 228 42.85 7.01 -1.34
CA THR A 228 41.89 7.54 -2.31
C THR A 228 40.44 7.31 -1.87
N ALA A 229 39.52 8.23 -2.19
CA ALA A 229 38.10 8.13 -1.81
C ALA A 229 37.48 6.82 -2.29
N ASN A 230 37.79 6.42 -3.52
CA ASN A 230 37.35 5.15 -4.10
C ASN A 230 37.77 3.92 -3.28
N LYS A 231 39.00 3.92 -2.74
CA LYS A 231 39.49 2.80 -1.93
C LYS A 231 38.80 2.77 -0.57
N THR A 232 38.67 3.93 0.06
CA THR A 232 38.01 4.06 1.36
C THR A 232 36.55 3.62 1.28
N ALA A 233 35.83 4.05 0.24
CA ALA A 233 34.43 3.68 0.06
C ALA A 233 34.26 2.15 -0.09
N VAL A 234 35.13 1.49 -0.87
CA VAL A 234 35.12 0.03 -0.99
C VAL A 234 35.44 -0.66 0.34
N LEU A 235 36.43 -0.17 1.10
CA LEU A 235 36.72 -0.72 2.43
C LEU A 235 35.51 -0.61 3.37
N GLY A 236 34.64 0.39 3.16
CA GLY A 236 33.39 0.56 3.89
C GLY A 236 32.47 -0.67 3.87
N TYR A 237 32.49 -1.49 2.80
CA TYR A 237 31.71 -2.74 2.77
C TYR A 237 32.08 -3.73 3.88
N LEU A 238 33.26 -3.59 4.49
CA LEU A 238 33.66 -4.42 5.63
C LEU A 238 32.85 -4.10 6.90
N GLU A 239 32.19 -2.95 6.98
CA GLU A 239 31.41 -2.56 8.16
C GLU A 239 30.26 -3.56 8.44
N PRO A 240 29.40 -3.94 7.47
CA PRO A 240 28.42 -5.01 7.65
C PRO A 240 29.02 -6.37 8.07
N VAL A 241 30.20 -6.73 7.54
CA VAL A 241 30.88 -7.99 7.88
C VAL A 241 31.35 -7.96 9.33
N SER A 242 31.99 -6.86 9.73
CA SER A 242 32.42 -6.64 11.11
C SER A 242 31.23 -6.57 12.07
N ALA A 243 30.09 -6.00 11.66
CA ALA A 243 28.87 -5.95 12.48
C ALA A 243 28.30 -7.35 12.74
N ILE A 244 28.31 -8.25 11.74
CA ILE A 244 27.89 -9.66 11.92
C ILE A 244 28.83 -10.39 12.88
N ILE A 245 30.15 -10.20 12.74
CA ILE A 245 31.14 -10.81 13.65
C ILE A 245 30.92 -10.32 15.08
N LEU A 246 30.71 -9.02 15.28
CA LEU A 246 30.41 -8.44 16.59
C LEU A 246 29.08 -8.95 17.14
N SER A 247 28.04 -9.10 16.31
CA SER A 247 26.76 -9.71 16.73
C SER A 247 26.94 -11.15 17.18
N MET A 248 27.74 -11.95 16.47
CA MET A 248 28.04 -13.33 16.86
C MET A 248 28.74 -13.40 18.22
N ILE A 249 29.67 -12.48 18.50
CA ILE A 249 30.45 -12.47 19.75
C ILE A 249 29.63 -11.93 20.93
N PHE A 250 28.89 -10.85 20.74
CA PHE A 250 28.23 -10.12 21.84
C PHE A 250 26.75 -10.46 22.02
N LEU A 251 26.08 -10.96 20.97
CA LEU A 251 24.65 -11.28 20.97
C LEU A 251 24.37 -12.78 20.76
N SER A 252 25.41 -13.61 20.56
CA SER A 252 25.29 -15.05 20.30
C SER A 252 24.41 -15.41 19.09
N GLU A 253 24.26 -14.50 18.13
CA GLU A 253 23.51 -14.72 16.89
C GLU A 253 24.40 -15.44 15.86
N MET A 254 24.06 -16.67 15.46
CA MET A 254 24.84 -17.42 14.46
C MET A 254 24.56 -16.91 13.04
N PRO A 255 25.59 -16.57 12.23
CA PRO A 255 25.39 -16.13 10.86
C PRO A 255 24.92 -17.29 9.97
N GLY A 256 23.97 -17.01 9.06
CA GLY A 256 23.53 -17.97 8.05
C GLY A 256 24.60 -18.23 6.97
N ILE A 257 24.42 -19.30 6.20
CA ILE A 257 25.32 -19.68 5.09
C ILE A 257 25.53 -18.53 4.09
N ASN A 258 24.46 -17.82 3.72
CA ASN A 258 24.56 -16.70 2.79
C ASN A 258 25.38 -15.54 3.36
N SER A 259 25.27 -15.30 4.68
CA SER A 259 26.07 -14.29 5.37
C SER A 259 27.56 -14.64 5.38
N ILE A 260 27.90 -15.92 5.51
CA ILE A 260 29.29 -16.41 5.42
C ILE A 260 29.83 -16.23 3.99
N ILE A 261 29.10 -16.70 2.97
CA ILE A 261 29.51 -16.60 1.56
C ILE A 261 29.71 -15.14 1.16
N GLY A 262 28.73 -14.28 1.46
CA GLY A 262 28.80 -12.86 1.18
C GLY A 262 29.94 -12.17 1.94
N GLY A 263 30.14 -12.51 3.21
CA GLY A 263 31.24 -12.00 4.04
C GLY A 263 32.63 -12.35 3.47
N VAL A 264 32.83 -13.57 2.99
CA VAL A 264 34.09 -14.00 2.35
C VAL A 264 34.37 -13.19 1.07
N LEU A 265 33.34 -12.95 0.24
CA LEU A 265 33.48 -12.12 -0.97
C LEU A 265 33.87 -10.68 -0.64
N ILE A 266 33.25 -10.10 0.39
CA ILE A 266 33.59 -8.74 0.84
C ILE A 266 35.02 -8.69 1.38
N ILE A 267 35.44 -9.63 2.23
CA ILE A 267 36.82 -9.70 2.76
C ILE A 267 37.83 -9.84 1.60
N PHE A 268 37.54 -10.69 0.63
CA PHE A 268 38.36 -10.86 -0.57
C PHE A 268 38.46 -9.56 -1.38
N SER A 269 37.35 -8.82 -1.55
CA SER A 269 37.35 -7.51 -2.20
C SER A 269 38.19 -6.47 -1.44
N GLY A 270 38.14 -6.48 -0.11
CA GLY A 270 38.97 -5.64 0.77
C GLY A 270 40.47 -5.94 0.58
N TYR A 271 40.83 -7.23 0.55
CA TYR A 271 42.19 -7.67 0.27
C TYR A 271 42.71 -7.21 -1.11
N LEU A 272 41.89 -7.37 -2.15
CA LEU A 272 42.23 -6.88 -3.50
C LEU A 272 42.41 -5.36 -3.55
N THR A 273 41.63 -4.62 -2.75
CA THR A 273 41.71 -3.16 -2.62
C THR A 273 43.04 -2.73 -2.00
N LEU A 274 43.49 -3.42 -0.95
CA LEU A 274 44.75 -3.14 -0.26
C LEU A 274 45.98 -3.46 -1.13
N ARG A 275 45.91 -4.51 -1.95
CA ARG A 275 46.99 -4.87 -2.90
C ARG A 275 47.11 -3.95 -4.11
N ASN A 276 46.10 -3.13 -4.39
CA ASN A 276 46.13 -2.21 -5.51
C ASN A 276 46.84 -0.92 -5.10
N SER A 277 48.03 -0.60 -5.62
CA SER A 277 48.69 0.67 -5.33
C SER A 277 48.07 1.80 -6.18
N SER A 278 47.65 2.90 -5.54
CA SER A 278 47.12 4.06 -6.26
C SER A 278 47.87 5.31 -5.81
N LYS A 279 48.39 6.07 -6.77
CA LYS A 279 48.97 7.39 -6.50
C LYS A 279 47.85 8.32 -6.07
N VAL A 280 48.02 8.96 -4.91
CA VAL A 280 47.10 9.97 -4.38
C VAL A 280 47.37 11.30 -5.08
N PRO A 281 46.45 11.84 -5.89
CA PRO A 281 46.60 13.19 -6.43
C PRO A 281 46.41 14.25 -5.32
N LYS A 282 47.23 15.31 -5.34
CA LYS A 282 46.97 16.54 -4.57
C LYS A 282 45.98 17.41 -5.35
N PHE A 283 44.95 17.96 -4.70
CA PHE A 283 43.86 18.65 -5.39
C PHE A 283 43.56 20.04 -4.81
N GLN A 284 43.11 20.97 -5.66
CA GLN A 284 42.61 22.30 -5.31
C GLN A 284 41.16 22.47 -5.82
N SER A 285 40.30 23.03 -4.96
CA SER A 285 38.84 23.25 -5.16
C SER A 285 38.44 23.79 -6.54
N SER A 286 37.46 23.16 -7.21
CA SER A 286 36.86 23.60 -8.48
C SER A 286 35.49 24.29 -8.31
N LYS A 287 35.03 25.06 -9.31
CA LYS A 287 33.72 25.74 -9.31
C LYS A 287 32.52 24.77 -9.26
N ALA A 288 32.63 23.59 -9.88
CA ALA A 288 31.58 22.56 -9.90
C ALA A 288 31.24 22.03 -8.49
N LEU A 289 32.24 22.02 -7.59
CA LEU A 289 32.07 21.59 -6.21
C LEU A 289 31.24 22.57 -5.38
N LYS A 290 31.41 23.89 -5.59
CA LYS A 290 30.63 24.91 -4.88
C LYS A 290 29.15 24.84 -5.24
N LEU A 291 28.84 24.47 -6.49
CA LEU A 291 27.47 24.31 -6.97
C LEU A 291 26.77 23.09 -6.33
N LEU A 292 27.48 21.95 -6.22
CA LEU A 292 26.94 20.71 -5.61
C LEU A 292 26.71 20.86 -4.10
N LEU A 293 27.61 21.56 -3.40
CA LEU A 293 27.46 21.85 -1.97
C LEU A 293 26.31 22.85 -1.70
N PHE A 294 26.08 23.79 -2.60
CA PHE A 294 24.97 24.75 -2.49
C PHE A 294 23.62 24.10 -2.82
N SER A 295 23.55 23.22 -3.82
CA SER A 295 22.31 22.50 -4.18
C SER A 295 21.84 21.53 -3.09
N CYS A 296 22.76 20.90 -2.36
CA CYS A 296 22.40 20.06 -1.21
C CYS A 296 21.86 20.90 -0.05
N ALA A 297 22.43 22.10 0.21
CA ALA A 297 21.94 22.99 1.25
C ALA A 297 20.56 23.60 0.96
N SER A 298 20.19 23.78 -0.33
CA SER A 298 18.85 24.24 -0.72
C SER A 298 17.80 23.14 -0.75
N ALA A 299 18.16 21.89 -1.02
CA ALA A 299 17.24 20.74 -0.87
C ALA A 299 16.81 20.51 0.61
N LEU A 300 17.64 20.97 1.56
CA LEU A 300 17.38 20.94 3.01
C LEU A 300 16.26 21.89 3.48
N LEU A 301 15.85 22.89 2.68
CA LEU A 301 14.79 23.85 3.04
C LEU A 301 13.38 23.41 2.65
N ILE A 302 13.22 22.26 2.00
CA ILE A 302 11.91 21.76 1.52
C ILE A 302 11.22 20.86 2.58
N PHE A 303 11.89 20.50 3.67
CA PHE A 303 11.27 19.81 4.80
C PHE A 303 11.03 20.79 5.95
N ASN A 304 10.00 21.63 5.83
CA ASN A 304 9.50 22.44 6.93
C ASN A 304 8.05 22.09 7.27
N SER A 305 7.82 22.00 8.58
CA SER A 305 6.56 22.13 9.30
C SER A 305 5.43 21.15 8.97
N SER A 306 5.52 19.93 9.51
CA SER A 306 4.39 19.40 10.27
C SER A 306 4.71 19.66 11.75
N GLY A 307 4.28 20.84 12.23
CA GLY A 307 4.29 21.12 13.66
C GLY A 307 3.52 20.02 14.37
N VAL A 308 4.11 19.47 15.43
CA VAL A 308 3.38 18.67 16.42
C VAL A 308 2.44 19.64 17.13
N SER A 309 1.29 19.91 16.50
CA SER A 309 0.14 20.47 17.18
C SER A 309 -0.28 19.44 18.24
N ALA A 310 -0.64 19.90 19.43
CA ALA A 310 -1.28 19.03 20.41
C ALA A 310 -2.46 18.33 19.71
N ALA A 311 -2.50 17.00 19.82
CA ALA A 311 -3.52 16.17 19.20
C ALA A 311 -4.91 16.74 19.52
N GLU A 312 -5.63 17.20 18.49
CA GLU A 312 -7.01 17.63 18.64
C GLU A 312 -7.83 16.42 19.09
N LYS A 313 -8.55 16.55 20.22
CA LYS A 313 -9.40 15.49 20.75
C LYS A 313 -10.72 15.53 20.00
N LEU A 314 -11.04 14.45 19.30
CA LEU A 314 -12.28 14.31 18.56
C LEU A 314 -13.19 13.31 19.28
N GLU A 315 -14.21 13.83 19.96
CA GLU A 315 -15.29 13.03 20.52
C GLU A 315 -16.23 12.59 19.40
N LEU A 316 -16.54 11.29 19.36
CA LEU A 316 -17.30 10.67 18.27
C LEU A 316 -18.38 9.76 18.84
N THR A 317 -19.61 9.96 18.38
CA THR A 317 -20.70 9.00 18.52
C THR A 317 -20.59 7.90 17.46
N LEU A 318 -21.29 6.77 17.67
CA LEU A 318 -21.32 5.68 16.70
C LEU A 318 -21.95 6.14 15.36
N SER A 319 -23.02 6.92 15.42
CA SER A 319 -23.70 7.45 14.23
C SER A 319 -22.84 8.43 13.44
N GLU A 320 -22.03 9.26 14.10
CA GLU A 320 -21.08 10.14 13.41
C GLU A 320 -19.98 9.33 12.70
N ALA A 321 -19.42 8.32 13.38
CA ALA A 321 -18.42 7.44 12.78
C ALA A 321 -18.99 6.71 11.53
N ILE A 322 -20.22 6.22 11.59
CA ILE A 322 -20.93 5.59 10.47
C ILE A 322 -21.16 6.60 9.34
N ASN A 323 -21.61 7.81 9.64
CA ASN A 323 -21.82 8.84 8.63
C ASN A 323 -20.51 9.25 7.93
N MET A 324 -19.42 9.33 8.68
CA MET A 324 -18.09 9.57 8.11
C MET A 324 -17.65 8.43 7.20
N SER A 325 -17.81 7.17 7.62
CA SER A 325 -17.43 6.03 6.76
C SER A 325 -18.30 5.94 5.51
N LEU A 326 -19.61 6.17 5.59
CA LEU A 326 -20.48 6.18 4.42
C LEU A 326 -20.16 7.32 3.44
N ARG A 327 -19.64 8.45 3.90
CA ARG A 327 -19.26 9.57 3.02
C ARG A 327 -17.89 9.37 2.40
N GLU A 328 -16.89 9.06 3.22
CA GLU A 328 -15.48 9.16 2.87
C GLU A 328 -14.79 7.81 2.61
N ASN A 329 -15.38 6.67 2.93
CA ASN A 329 -14.72 5.36 2.77
C ASN A 329 -14.39 5.07 1.30
N LEU A 330 -13.11 4.83 1.02
CA LEU A 330 -12.59 4.62 -0.33
C LEU A 330 -13.10 3.32 -0.98
N SER A 331 -13.33 2.26 -0.20
CA SER A 331 -13.88 1.01 -0.71
C SER A 331 -15.33 1.17 -1.16
N LEU A 332 -16.12 1.94 -0.40
CA LEU A 332 -17.48 2.29 -0.80
C LEU A 332 -17.51 3.26 -2.00
N ALA A 333 -16.58 4.22 -2.05
CA ALA A 333 -16.42 5.13 -3.19
C ALA A 333 -16.13 4.36 -4.50
N GLY A 334 -15.30 3.32 -4.43
CA GLY A 334 -15.08 2.40 -5.56
C GLY A 334 -16.35 1.66 -5.97
N GLU A 335 -17.07 1.08 -5.01
CA GLU A 335 -18.31 0.33 -5.28
C GLU A 335 -19.42 1.22 -5.89
N ARG A 336 -19.47 2.51 -5.55
CA ARG A 336 -20.42 3.48 -6.14
C ARG A 336 -20.28 3.65 -7.65
N ILE A 337 -19.16 3.25 -8.23
CA ILE A 337 -18.91 3.32 -9.67
C ILE A 337 -19.54 2.12 -10.40
N ASN A 338 -19.65 0.95 -9.77
CA ASN A 338 -20.14 -0.27 -10.41
C ASN A 338 -21.56 -0.13 -11.00
N PRO A 339 -22.56 0.44 -10.30
CA PRO A 339 -23.87 0.69 -10.90
C PRO A 339 -23.82 1.63 -12.11
N LYS A 340 -22.91 2.62 -12.11
CA LYS A 340 -22.73 3.54 -13.25
C LYS A 340 -22.14 2.83 -14.47
N ILE A 341 -21.21 1.89 -14.25
CA ILE A 341 -20.67 1.02 -15.31
C ILE A 341 -21.78 0.12 -15.87
N ALA A 342 -22.58 -0.49 -15.00
CA ALA A 342 -23.69 -1.34 -15.44
C ALA A 342 -24.77 -0.54 -16.18
N GLU A 343 -25.04 0.70 -15.78
CA GLU A 343 -25.94 1.61 -16.51
C GLU A 343 -25.38 1.96 -17.90
N ALA A 344 -24.07 2.18 -18.01
CA ALA A 344 -23.41 2.39 -19.29
C ALA A 344 -23.51 1.14 -20.20
N ASP A 345 -23.43 -0.08 -19.63
CA ASP A 345 -23.66 -1.31 -20.39
C ASP A 345 -25.12 -1.40 -20.90
N ILE A 346 -26.12 -0.99 -20.11
CA ILE A 346 -27.51 -0.86 -20.62
C ILE A 346 -27.55 0.06 -21.83
N LYS A 347 -26.89 1.22 -21.77
CA LYS A 347 -26.83 2.15 -22.90
C LYS A 347 -26.13 1.53 -24.11
N PHE A 348 -25.03 0.80 -23.90
CA PHE A 348 -24.33 0.05 -24.94
C PHE A 348 -25.23 -0.99 -25.61
N ARG A 349 -25.97 -1.80 -24.83
CA ARG A 349 -26.93 -2.79 -25.36
C ARG A 349 -28.13 -2.17 -26.08
N LYS A 350 -28.58 -0.98 -25.65
CA LYS A 350 -29.59 -0.22 -26.40
C LYS A 350 -29.04 0.26 -27.75
N GLY A 351 -27.76 0.61 -27.80
CA GLY A 351 -27.07 1.04 -29.02
C GLY A 351 -26.95 -0.04 -30.10
N GLU A 352 -27.13 -1.32 -29.77
CA GLU A 352 -27.22 -2.40 -30.77
C GLU A 352 -28.41 -2.21 -31.75
N PHE A 353 -29.37 -1.34 -31.41
CA PHE A 353 -30.54 -0.98 -32.22
C PHE A 353 -30.45 0.42 -32.83
N ASP A 354 -29.38 1.17 -32.56
CA ASP A 354 -29.19 2.51 -33.14
C ASP A 354 -28.85 2.38 -34.63
N PRO A 355 -29.39 3.27 -35.49
CA PRO A 355 -29.04 3.26 -36.90
C PRO A 355 -27.58 3.71 -37.12
N ASN A 356 -26.93 3.13 -38.12
CA ASN A 356 -25.59 3.51 -38.55
C ASN A 356 -25.60 4.10 -39.96
N ILE A 357 -24.73 5.09 -40.20
CA ILE A 357 -24.42 5.61 -41.53
C ILE A 357 -23.02 5.12 -41.91
N ASP A 358 -22.93 4.35 -42.98
CA ASP A 358 -21.67 3.88 -43.55
C ASP A 358 -21.37 4.65 -44.85
N LEU A 359 -20.16 5.20 -44.92
CA LEU A 359 -19.63 5.89 -46.09
C LEU A 359 -18.46 5.06 -46.64
N LYS A 360 -18.60 4.53 -47.85
CA LYS A 360 -17.57 3.67 -48.46
C LYS A 360 -17.16 4.22 -49.81
N ALA A 361 -15.92 4.70 -49.88
CA ALA A 361 -15.25 5.01 -51.14
C ALA A 361 -14.26 3.89 -51.45
N THR A 362 -14.28 3.36 -52.67
CA THR A 362 -13.33 2.32 -53.08
C THR A 362 -12.94 2.55 -54.53
N GLU A 363 -11.65 2.50 -54.82
CA GLU A 363 -11.15 2.50 -56.19
C GLU A 363 -10.45 1.18 -56.46
N SER A 364 -10.79 0.54 -57.57
CA SER A 364 -10.20 -0.72 -57.99
C SER A 364 -9.68 -0.61 -59.42
N TYR A 365 -8.52 -1.20 -59.65
CA TYR A 365 -7.97 -1.42 -60.99
C TYR A 365 -7.69 -2.89 -61.15
N LYS A 366 -8.29 -3.48 -62.18
CA LYS A 366 -8.16 -4.88 -62.50
C LYS A 366 -7.60 -5.01 -63.90
N LYS A 367 -6.51 -5.76 -64.02
CA LYS A 367 -5.96 -6.22 -65.28
C LYS A 367 -5.92 -7.73 -65.26
N SER A 368 -6.70 -8.36 -66.13
CA SER A 368 -6.82 -9.82 -66.20
C SER A 368 -6.64 -10.30 -67.63
N SER A 369 -6.08 -11.50 -67.81
CA SER A 369 -6.10 -12.16 -69.11
C SER A 369 -7.53 -12.52 -69.48
N SER A 370 -7.91 -12.25 -70.74
CA SER A 370 -9.18 -12.72 -71.28
C SER A 370 -8.93 -13.62 -72.48
N PRO A 371 -9.60 -14.78 -72.57
CA PRO A 371 -9.53 -15.66 -73.74
C PRO A 371 -10.32 -15.13 -74.94
N SER A 372 -11.08 -14.04 -74.79
CA SER A 372 -11.93 -13.47 -75.85
C SER A 372 -11.44 -12.09 -76.29
N LEU A 373 -11.31 -11.91 -77.61
CA LEU A 373 -11.02 -10.62 -78.24
C LEU A 373 -12.21 -9.63 -78.15
N LEU A 374 -13.39 -10.10 -77.77
CA LEU A 374 -14.60 -9.28 -77.63
C LEU A 374 -14.74 -8.62 -76.24
N THR A 375 -13.84 -8.96 -75.32
CA THR A 375 -13.91 -8.53 -73.91
C THR A 375 -12.69 -7.69 -73.51
N GLY A 376 -12.88 -6.75 -72.59
CA GLY A 376 -11.80 -5.92 -72.07
C GLY A 376 -10.80 -6.72 -71.20
N THR A 377 -9.55 -6.29 -71.20
CA THR A 377 -8.46 -6.81 -70.35
C THR A 377 -8.14 -5.88 -69.18
N GLU A 378 -8.61 -4.63 -69.22
CA GLU A 378 -8.41 -3.63 -68.19
C GLU A 378 -9.75 -3.01 -67.78
N GLU A 379 -9.92 -2.85 -66.48
CA GLU A 379 -11.08 -2.24 -65.86
C GLU A 379 -10.65 -1.39 -64.66
N ARG A 380 -11.18 -0.18 -64.57
CA ARG A 380 -11.01 0.71 -63.43
C ARG A 380 -12.39 1.11 -62.93
N THR A 381 -12.69 0.78 -61.68
CA THR A 381 -13.94 1.15 -61.02
C THR A 381 -13.66 2.08 -59.85
N ALA A 382 -14.51 3.07 -59.67
CA ALA A 382 -14.51 3.93 -58.50
C ALA A 382 -15.93 3.98 -57.94
N ASN A 383 -16.08 3.57 -56.69
CA ASN A 383 -17.36 3.41 -56.01
C ASN A 383 -17.46 4.42 -54.86
N GLY A 384 -18.64 4.99 -54.67
CA GLY A 384 -19.00 5.91 -53.59
C GLY A 384 -20.37 5.54 -53.05
N ASP A 385 -20.38 4.71 -52.02
CA ASP A 385 -21.60 4.21 -51.38
C ASP A 385 -21.88 5.00 -50.10
N VAL A 386 -23.16 5.36 -49.91
CA VAL A 386 -23.71 5.87 -48.65
C VAL A 386 -24.82 4.91 -48.22
N SER A 387 -24.72 4.28 -47.06
CA SER A 387 -25.77 3.41 -46.53
C SER A 387 -26.22 3.84 -45.14
N LEU A 388 -27.54 3.89 -44.94
CA LEU A 388 -28.18 4.07 -43.64
C LEU A 388 -28.82 2.72 -43.27
N GLY A 389 -28.31 2.07 -42.23
CA GLY A 389 -28.80 0.76 -41.79
C GLY A 389 -29.18 0.75 -40.33
N GLY A 390 -29.87 -0.30 -39.91
CA GLY A 390 -30.18 -0.51 -38.50
C GLY A 390 -30.93 -1.81 -38.24
N LYS A 391 -31.14 -2.10 -36.96
CA LYS A 391 -31.86 -3.28 -36.48
C LYS A 391 -32.96 -2.87 -35.51
N VAL A 392 -34.15 -3.41 -35.72
CA VAL A 392 -35.30 -3.22 -34.84
C VAL A 392 -35.30 -4.31 -33.77
N ASN A 393 -35.88 -4.04 -32.60
CA ASN A 393 -35.98 -4.98 -31.49
C ASN A 393 -36.80 -6.25 -31.79
N THR A 394 -37.53 -6.32 -32.91
CA THR A 394 -38.18 -7.54 -33.41
C THR A 394 -37.22 -8.49 -34.14
N GLY A 395 -36.00 -8.03 -34.43
CA GLY A 395 -34.99 -8.75 -35.20
C GLY A 395 -34.88 -8.31 -36.66
N THR A 396 -35.81 -7.47 -37.13
CA THR A 396 -35.81 -6.93 -38.50
C THR A 396 -34.60 -6.06 -38.72
N THR A 397 -33.84 -6.30 -39.77
CA THR A 397 -32.80 -5.38 -40.24
C THR A 397 -33.29 -4.61 -41.46
N TYR A 398 -32.90 -3.35 -41.57
CA TYR A 398 -33.19 -2.50 -42.70
C TYR A 398 -31.91 -1.80 -43.17
N GLU A 399 -31.80 -1.56 -44.46
CA GLU A 399 -30.69 -0.82 -45.07
C GLU A 399 -31.21 -0.01 -46.26
N LEU A 400 -30.99 1.30 -46.24
CA LEU A 400 -31.15 2.19 -47.37
C LEU A 400 -29.76 2.53 -47.92
N LYS A 401 -29.42 2.01 -49.09
CA LYS A 401 -28.12 2.17 -49.72
C LYS A 401 -28.22 3.01 -50.99
N TRP A 402 -27.47 4.11 -51.04
CA TRP A 402 -27.19 4.87 -52.25
C TRP A 402 -25.80 4.50 -52.77
N ALA A 403 -25.77 3.65 -53.80
CA ALA A 403 -24.55 3.18 -54.43
C ALA A 403 -24.25 3.99 -55.67
N ASN A 404 -23.03 4.51 -55.80
CA ASN A 404 -22.58 5.22 -56.99
C ASN A 404 -21.30 4.56 -57.50
N GLU A 405 -21.23 4.29 -58.80
CA GLU A 405 -20.06 3.68 -59.41
C GLU A 405 -19.72 4.39 -60.71
N ARG A 406 -18.42 4.61 -60.92
CA ARG A 406 -17.84 4.99 -62.19
C ARG A 406 -16.98 3.84 -62.68
N SER A 407 -17.29 3.28 -63.84
CA SER A 407 -16.51 2.22 -64.45
C SER A 407 -15.93 2.66 -65.80
N LYS A 408 -14.66 2.33 -66.01
CA LYS A 408 -13.94 2.53 -67.26
C LYS A 408 -13.29 1.21 -67.66
N SER A 409 -13.57 0.73 -68.85
CA SER A 409 -12.99 -0.51 -69.38
C SER A 409 -12.40 -0.29 -70.77
N ASN A 410 -11.48 -1.14 -71.21
CA ASN A 410 -11.00 -1.17 -72.60
C ASN A 410 -11.79 -2.14 -73.49
N ALA A 411 -12.97 -2.58 -73.06
CA ALA A 411 -13.84 -3.45 -73.86
C ALA A 411 -14.21 -2.80 -75.22
N PRO A 412 -14.00 -3.48 -76.37
CA PRO A 412 -14.15 -2.86 -77.69
C PRO A 412 -15.56 -2.37 -78.06
N TYR A 413 -16.61 -2.94 -77.45
CA TYR A 413 -18.02 -2.70 -77.82
C TYR A 413 -18.82 -1.94 -76.75
N LEU A 414 -18.15 -1.31 -75.79
CA LEU A 414 -18.80 -0.53 -74.74
C LEU A 414 -19.20 0.86 -75.27
N THR A 415 -20.48 1.05 -75.58
CA THR A 415 -21.01 2.28 -76.22
C THR A 415 -20.92 3.53 -75.35
N THR A 416 -20.89 3.36 -74.03
CA THR A 416 -20.77 4.44 -73.05
C THR A 416 -19.59 4.14 -72.13
N ASN A 417 -18.48 4.87 -72.29
CA ASN A 417 -17.24 4.60 -71.58
C ASN A 417 -16.43 5.90 -71.33
N PRO A 418 -16.14 6.29 -70.08
CA PRO A 418 -16.62 5.66 -68.85
C PRO A 418 -18.14 5.75 -68.73
N TYR A 419 -18.74 4.85 -67.96
CA TYR A 419 -20.14 4.96 -67.55
C TYR A 419 -20.24 5.13 -66.04
N TYR A 420 -21.35 5.72 -65.63
CA TYR A 420 -21.71 5.97 -64.25
C TYR A 420 -23.02 5.26 -63.95
N THR A 421 -23.06 4.51 -62.87
CA THR A 421 -24.28 3.96 -62.30
C THR A 421 -24.57 4.61 -60.96
N SER A 422 -25.85 4.85 -60.69
CA SER A 422 -26.34 5.30 -59.39
C SER A 422 -27.55 4.47 -59.04
N ALA A 423 -27.62 3.93 -57.83
CA ALA A 423 -28.73 3.11 -57.38
C ALA A 423 -29.11 3.46 -55.95
N LEU A 424 -30.39 3.70 -55.70
CA LEU A 424 -30.95 3.88 -54.36
C LEU A 424 -31.79 2.65 -54.04
N VAL A 425 -31.34 1.82 -53.09
CA VAL A 425 -31.93 0.52 -52.78
C VAL A 425 -32.27 0.44 -51.30
N LEU A 426 -33.55 0.17 -51.00
CA LEU A 426 -34.03 -0.18 -49.67
C LEU A 426 -34.13 -1.70 -49.56
N THR A 427 -33.46 -2.29 -48.57
CA THR A 427 -33.52 -3.72 -48.24
C THR A 427 -34.07 -3.89 -46.83
N MET A 428 -35.01 -4.81 -46.64
CA MET A 428 -35.52 -5.23 -45.34
C MET A 428 -35.42 -6.74 -45.19
N THR A 429 -34.91 -7.20 -44.06
CA THR A 429 -34.80 -8.63 -43.74
C THR A 429 -35.47 -8.90 -42.40
N GLN A 430 -36.52 -9.73 -42.38
CA GLN A 430 -37.24 -10.13 -41.19
C GLN A 430 -36.97 -11.61 -40.88
N PRO A 431 -36.32 -11.94 -39.74
CA PRO A 431 -36.25 -13.32 -39.27
C PRO A 431 -37.64 -13.83 -38.86
N LEU A 432 -37.96 -15.06 -39.25
CA LEU A 432 -39.26 -15.71 -38.99
C LEU A 432 -39.19 -16.82 -37.94
N LEU A 433 -38.02 -17.41 -37.68
CA LEU A 433 -37.83 -18.51 -36.73
C LEU A 433 -36.67 -18.23 -35.75
N LYS A 434 -35.43 -18.34 -36.24
CA LYS A 434 -34.25 -17.97 -35.46
C LYS A 434 -34.13 -16.46 -35.35
N GLY A 435 -34.02 -15.95 -34.13
CA GLY A 435 -33.90 -14.52 -33.85
C GLY A 435 -35.20 -13.72 -33.99
N ILE A 436 -36.37 -14.35 -34.11
CA ILE A 436 -37.62 -13.59 -34.12
C ILE A 436 -38.01 -13.16 -32.70
N GLY A 437 -38.51 -11.94 -32.58
CA GLY A 437 -39.25 -11.48 -31.41
C GLY A 437 -38.41 -10.69 -30.41
N LYS A 438 -39.12 -9.81 -29.70
CA LYS A 438 -38.52 -8.85 -28.76
C LYS A 438 -37.77 -9.50 -27.62
N GLU A 439 -38.29 -10.59 -27.06
CA GLU A 439 -37.68 -11.28 -25.92
C GLU A 439 -36.29 -11.85 -26.25
N ILE A 440 -36.14 -12.44 -27.45
CA ILE A 440 -34.87 -13.01 -27.91
C ILE A 440 -33.87 -11.91 -28.24
N GLN A 441 -34.30 -10.87 -28.96
CA GLN A 441 -33.42 -9.79 -29.38
C GLN A 441 -33.00 -8.88 -28.22
N GLU A 442 -33.87 -8.63 -27.25
CA GLU A 442 -33.55 -7.85 -26.05
C GLU A 442 -32.96 -8.72 -24.91
N SER A 443 -32.65 -10.00 -25.14
CA SER A 443 -32.12 -10.90 -24.09
C SER A 443 -30.87 -10.31 -23.40
N ASN A 444 -29.88 -9.86 -24.16
CA ASN A 444 -28.68 -9.23 -23.60
C ASN A 444 -28.97 -7.89 -22.91
N LEU A 445 -29.93 -7.12 -23.43
CA LEU A 445 -30.37 -5.87 -22.81
C LEU A 445 -31.08 -6.13 -21.47
N ASN A 446 -31.88 -7.18 -21.38
CA ASN A 446 -32.57 -7.57 -20.15
C ASN A 446 -31.61 -8.14 -19.11
N VAL A 447 -30.61 -8.91 -19.53
CA VAL A 447 -29.48 -9.33 -18.67
C VAL A 447 -28.71 -8.10 -18.17
N ALA A 448 -28.41 -7.12 -19.02
CA ALA A 448 -27.75 -5.88 -18.60
C ALA A 448 -28.58 -5.07 -17.58
N LYS A 449 -29.91 -4.97 -17.76
CA LYS A 449 -30.82 -4.35 -16.76
C LYS A 449 -30.81 -5.09 -15.42
N ASN A 450 -30.87 -6.41 -15.46
CA ASN A 450 -30.76 -7.25 -14.28
C ASN A 450 -29.39 -7.07 -13.57
N ASN A 451 -28.30 -7.02 -14.34
CA ASN A 451 -26.96 -6.77 -13.82
C ASN A 451 -26.81 -5.38 -13.18
N TYR A 452 -27.50 -4.36 -13.70
CA TYR A 452 -27.57 -3.06 -13.06
C TYR A 452 -28.24 -3.13 -11.68
N GLU A 453 -29.39 -3.80 -11.57
CA GLU A 453 -30.04 -4.00 -10.27
C GLU A 453 -29.17 -4.85 -9.32
N ALA A 454 -28.49 -5.88 -9.83
CA ALA A 454 -27.54 -6.66 -9.04
C ALA A 454 -26.34 -5.82 -8.55
N ALA A 455 -25.84 -4.90 -9.37
CA ALA A 455 -24.77 -3.96 -9.00
C ALA A 455 -25.25 -2.94 -7.96
N ARG A 456 -26.50 -2.47 -8.05
CA ARG A 456 -27.11 -1.62 -7.03
C ARG A 456 -27.26 -2.35 -5.69
N LEU A 457 -27.72 -3.60 -5.72
CA LEU A 457 -27.78 -4.45 -4.53
C LEU A 457 -26.39 -4.73 -3.94
N SER A 458 -25.35 -4.86 -4.78
CA SER A 458 -23.94 -4.99 -4.36
C SER A 458 -23.47 -3.77 -3.58
N LEU A 459 -23.80 -2.58 -4.07
CA LEU A 459 -23.49 -1.32 -3.40
C LEU A 459 -24.19 -1.22 -2.03
N ASP A 460 -25.47 -1.61 -1.95
CA ASP A 460 -26.20 -1.65 -0.70
C ASP A 460 -25.56 -2.64 0.29
N ASP A 461 -25.20 -3.85 -0.17
CA ASP A 461 -24.54 -4.88 0.64
C ASP A 461 -23.19 -4.39 1.18
N LYS A 462 -22.40 -3.77 0.30
CA LYS A 462 -21.11 -3.17 0.66
C LYS A 462 -21.29 -2.06 1.69
N SER A 463 -22.32 -1.24 1.56
CA SER A 463 -22.66 -0.19 2.52
C SER A 463 -22.97 -0.80 3.90
N ILE A 464 -23.81 -1.84 3.94
CA ILE A 464 -24.12 -2.60 5.17
C ILE A 464 -22.85 -3.19 5.79
N GLY A 465 -21.96 -3.76 4.98
CA GLY A 465 -20.66 -4.27 5.43
C GLY A 465 -19.79 -3.19 6.07
N ILE A 466 -19.68 -2.02 5.44
CA ILE A 466 -18.90 -0.88 5.97
C ILE A 466 -19.51 -0.34 7.27
N ILE A 467 -20.84 -0.26 7.39
CA ILE A 467 -21.51 0.12 8.64
C ILE A 467 -21.13 -0.85 9.76
N ALA A 468 -21.21 -2.16 9.50
CA ALA A 468 -20.86 -3.18 10.48
C ALA A 468 -19.36 -3.19 10.85
N ASP A 469 -18.46 -2.99 9.86
CA ASP A 469 -17.02 -2.84 10.10
C ASP A 469 -16.72 -1.59 10.95
N THR A 470 -17.39 -0.47 10.66
CA THR A 470 -17.26 0.78 11.41
C THR A 470 -17.70 0.59 12.85
N ALA A 471 -18.88 -0.02 13.06
CA ALA A 471 -19.39 -0.28 14.40
C ALA A 471 -18.48 -1.22 15.19
N ARG A 472 -17.95 -2.29 14.56
CA ARG A 472 -16.97 -3.17 15.23
C ARG A 472 -15.70 -2.43 15.61
N ALA A 473 -15.11 -1.67 14.71
CA ALA A 473 -13.90 -0.89 14.99
C ALA A 473 -14.13 0.17 16.07
N TYR A 474 -15.31 0.81 16.07
CA TYR A 474 -15.73 1.77 17.07
C TYR A 474 -15.82 1.13 18.47
N TRP A 475 -16.51 0.00 18.58
CA TRP A 475 -16.65 -0.71 19.85
C TRP A 475 -15.34 -1.33 20.34
N ASP A 476 -14.46 -1.79 19.44
CA ASP A 476 -13.12 -2.28 19.78
C ASP A 476 -12.24 -1.15 20.35
N LEU A 477 -12.33 0.07 19.80
CA LEU A 477 -11.66 1.25 20.36
C LEU A 477 -12.27 1.65 21.71
N ALA A 478 -13.60 1.66 21.83
CA ALA A 478 -14.28 1.98 23.09
C ALA A 478 -13.84 1.02 24.21
N PHE A 479 -13.76 -0.27 23.91
CA PHE A 479 -13.24 -1.27 24.84
C PHE A 479 -11.76 -1.02 25.19
N ALA A 480 -10.90 -0.79 24.19
CA ALA A 480 -9.47 -0.59 24.42
C ALA A 480 -9.19 0.63 25.32
N ARG A 481 -9.97 1.71 25.19
CA ARG A 481 -9.86 2.88 26.06
C ARG A 481 -10.32 2.60 27.48
N TYR A 482 -11.44 1.90 27.64
CA TYR A 482 -11.88 1.48 28.97
C TYR A 482 -10.87 0.54 29.65
N ASP A 483 -10.28 -0.39 28.91
CA ASP A 483 -9.26 -1.30 29.43
C ASP A 483 -7.98 -0.55 29.82
N PHE A 484 -7.62 0.51 29.09
CA PHE A 484 -6.56 1.44 29.45
C PHE A 484 -6.87 2.19 30.77
N GLU A 485 -8.10 2.68 30.96
CA GLU A 485 -8.54 3.31 32.22
C GLU A 485 -8.47 2.32 33.40
N VAL A 486 -8.89 1.06 33.19
CA VAL A 486 -8.77 -0.01 34.21
C VAL A 486 -7.31 -0.31 34.53
N ALA A 487 -6.43 -0.35 33.53
CA ALA A 487 -5.00 -0.55 33.74
C ALA A 487 -4.36 0.63 34.49
N GLU A 488 -4.77 1.87 34.21
CA GLU A 488 -4.31 3.07 34.90
C GLU A 488 -4.74 3.06 36.37
N LEU A 489 -6.02 2.74 36.63
CA LEU A 489 -6.52 2.55 37.99
C LEU A 489 -5.76 1.44 38.72
N SER A 490 -5.49 0.31 38.06
CA SER A 490 -4.74 -0.80 38.63
C SER A 490 -3.31 -0.41 39.00
N LEU A 491 -2.62 0.38 38.17
CA LEU A 491 -1.28 0.89 38.48
C LEU A 491 -1.32 1.84 39.68
N LYS A 492 -2.27 2.78 39.70
CA LYS A 492 -2.45 3.74 40.79
C LYS A 492 -2.69 3.03 42.13
N LEU A 493 -3.53 1.99 42.13
CA LEU A 493 -3.78 1.18 43.32
C LEU A 493 -2.53 0.40 43.77
N ALA A 494 -1.75 -0.18 42.84
CA ALA A 494 -0.51 -0.87 43.18
C ALA A 494 0.57 0.07 43.74
N GLN A 495 0.69 1.29 43.22
CA GLN A 495 1.59 2.33 43.73
C GLN A 495 1.19 2.79 45.14
N ASN A 496 -0.11 2.96 45.40
CA ASN A 496 -0.61 3.28 46.74
C ASN A 496 -0.28 2.14 47.72
N LEU A 497 -0.48 0.88 47.31
CA LEU A 497 -0.16 -0.28 48.14
C LEU A 497 1.35 -0.38 48.43
N LEU A 498 2.20 -0.07 47.46
CA LEU A 498 3.65 0.02 47.63
C LEU A 498 4.01 1.10 48.68
N ALA A 499 3.39 2.27 48.62
CA ALA A 499 3.60 3.33 49.59
C ALA A 499 3.16 2.92 51.01
N GLU A 500 2.01 2.26 51.13
CA GLU A 500 1.53 1.69 52.40
C GLU A 500 2.45 0.60 52.95
N ALA A 501 2.97 -0.27 52.08
CA ALA A 501 3.92 -1.32 52.46
C ALA A 501 5.25 -0.72 52.97
N LYS A 502 5.79 0.30 52.28
CA LYS A 502 7.00 1.03 52.71
C LYS A 502 6.82 1.64 54.10
N ALA A 503 5.71 2.36 54.32
CA ALA A 503 5.41 2.96 55.62
C ALA A 503 5.32 1.93 56.77
N LYS A 504 4.74 0.75 56.50
CA LYS A 504 4.66 -0.34 57.48
C LYS A 504 6.00 -1.03 57.74
N ILE A 505 6.88 -1.13 56.73
CA ILE A 505 8.25 -1.63 56.90
C ILE A 505 9.05 -0.65 57.76
N ASP A 506 8.94 0.66 57.51
CA ASP A 506 9.62 1.71 58.29
C ASP A 506 9.14 1.72 59.76
N ALA A 507 7.88 1.35 60.00
CA ALA A 507 7.31 1.15 61.33
C ALA A 507 7.63 -0.21 61.99
N GLY A 508 8.40 -1.09 61.32
CA GLY A 508 8.77 -2.42 61.83
C GLY A 508 7.65 -3.47 61.81
N LEU A 509 6.55 -3.22 61.08
CA LEU A 509 5.35 -4.06 61.03
C LEU A 509 5.33 -5.06 59.85
N LEU A 510 6.28 -4.93 58.90
CA LEU A 510 6.41 -5.80 57.73
C LEU A 510 7.89 -6.15 57.47
N ALA A 511 8.13 -7.33 56.88
CA ALA A 511 9.48 -7.76 56.54
C ALA A 511 10.04 -6.97 55.35
N PRO A 512 11.33 -6.54 55.37
CA PRO A 512 11.94 -5.77 54.28
C PRO A 512 11.87 -6.45 52.90
N VAL A 513 11.80 -7.79 52.83
CA VAL A 513 11.68 -8.54 51.57
C VAL A 513 10.38 -8.27 50.82
N GLU A 514 9.31 -7.82 51.50
CA GLU A 514 8.01 -7.54 50.90
C GLU A 514 8.05 -6.30 49.98
N ILE A 515 9.03 -5.40 50.15
CA ILE A 515 9.20 -4.23 49.28
C ILE A 515 9.46 -4.65 47.83
N PHE A 516 10.30 -5.65 47.62
CA PHE A 516 10.68 -6.11 46.28
C PHE A 516 9.50 -6.76 45.56
N LYS A 517 8.60 -7.41 46.30
CA LYS A 517 7.35 -7.96 45.75
C LYS A 517 6.40 -6.86 45.31
N ALA A 518 6.20 -5.84 46.15
CA ALA A 518 5.37 -4.69 45.80
C ALA A 518 5.92 -3.90 44.61
N GLU A 519 7.25 -3.73 44.53
CA GLU A 519 7.93 -3.05 43.40
C GLU A 519 7.84 -3.87 42.10
N ALA A 520 8.00 -5.20 42.18
CA ALA A 520 7.80 -6.08 41.04
C ALA A 520 6.36 -5.98 40.49
N GLU A 521 5.36 -6.00 41.37
CA GLU A 521 3.96 -5.92 40.95
C GLU A 521 3.59 -4.54 40.38
N ALA A 522 4.08 -3.45 40.97
CA ALA A 522 3.90 -2.11 40.40
C ALA A 522 4.52 -2.01 38.99
N SER A 523 5.70 -2.61 38.80
CA SER A 523 6.36 -2.67 37.48
C SER A 523 5.56 -3.48 36.46
N LEU A 524 4.95 -4.59 36.87
CA LEU A 524 4.05 -5.39 36.01
C LEU A 524 2.78 -4.62 35.61
N ARG A 525 2.24 -3.77 36.50
CA ARG A 525 1.11 -2.89 36.16
C ARG A 525 1.50 -1.77 35.21
N GLU A 526 2.72 -1.25 35.34
CA GLU A 526 3.25 -0.27 34.39
C GLU A 526 3.40 -0.89 32.99
N GLU A 527 3.92 -2.12 32.91
CA GLU A 527 3.98 -2.87 31.65
C GLU A 527 2.58 -3.09 31.05
N SER A 528 1.60 -3.50 31.87
CA SER A 528 0.21 -3.70 31.45
C SER A 528 -0.43 -2.42 30.91
N LEU A 529 -0.18 -1.28 31.56
CA LEU A 529 -0.65 0.03 31.11
C LEU A 529 -0.07 0.40 29.73
N LEU A 530 1.23 0.16 29.51
CA LEU A 530 1.87 0.41 28.22
C LEU A 530 1.29 -0.48 27.12
N LYS A 531 0.98 -1.75 27.41
CA LYS A 531 0.29 -2.67 26.48
C LYS A 531 -1.12 -2.17 26.14
N ALA A 532 -1.90 -1.78 27.14
CA ALA A 532 -3.25 -1.24 26.93
C ALA A 532 -3.21 0.07 26.12
N LYS A 533 -2.24 0.95 26.40
CA LYS A 533 -2.01 2.19 25.65
C LYS A 533 -1.68 1.92 24.18
N LYS A 534 -0.82 0.94 23.91
CA LYS A 534 -0.54 0.49 22.54
C LYS A 534 -1.82 0.02 21.85
N LEU A 535 -2.64 -0.79 22.53
CA LEU A 535 -3.89 -1.31 21.97
C LEU A 535 -4.86 -0.18 21.59
N VAL A 536 -4.94 0.90 22.39
CA VAL A 536 -5.73 2.09 22.05
C VAL A 536 -5.25 2.69 20.72
N PHE A 537 -3.94 2.85 20.52
CA PHE A 537 -3.40 3.34 19.25
C PHE A 537 -3.74 2.41 18.08
N ASP A 538 -3.54 1.10 18.26
CA ASP A 538 -3.82 0.09 17.23
C ASP A 538 -5.31 0.08 16.83
N MET A 539 -6.23 0.18 17.80
CA MET A 539 -7.68 0.21 17.53
C MET A 539 -8.13 1.55 16.95
N ALA A 540 -7.53 2.67 17.37
CA ALA A 540 -7.80 3.98 16.80
C ALA A 540 -7.39 4.02 15.33
N ASP A 541 -6.23 3.47 14.98
CA ASP A 541 -5.78 3.37 13.58
C ASP A 541 -6.73 2.52 12.73
N ARG A 542 -7.26 1.41 13.27
CA ARG A 542 -8.29 0.63 12.57
C ARG A 542 -9.54 1.46 12.27
N LEU A 543 -10.04 2.21 13.25
CA LEU A 543 -11.20 3.08 13.04
C LEU A 543 -10.89 4.17 12.01
N ARG A 544 -9.71 4.83 12.09
CA ARG A 544 -9.24 5.85 11.14
C ARG A 544 -9.28 5.37 9.69
N VAL A 545 -8.84 4.13 9.45
CA VAL A 545 -8.87 3.53 8.11
C VAL A 545 -10.30 3.36 7.60
N VAL A 546 -11.22 2.87 8.44
CA VAL A 546 -12.60 2.62 8.03
C VAL A 546 -13.37 3.92 7.77
N ILE A 547 -13.17 4.95 8.59
CA ILE A 547 -13.80 6.27 8.39
C ILE A 547 -13.02 7.16 7.40
N ASN A 548 -11.90 6.66 6.85
CA ASN A 548 -10.98 7.38 5.98
C ASN A 548 -10.54 8.76 6.53
N MET A 549 -10.10 8.77 7.79
CA MET A 549 -9.65 10.00 8.44
C MET A 549 -8.31 10.48 7.88
N LYS A 550 -8.23 11.78 7.53
CA LYS A 550 -7.00 12.40 7.00
C LYS A 550 -6.04 12.86 8.09
N ASP A 551 -6.57 13.28 9.23
CA ASP A 551 -5.75 13.67 10.38
C ASP A 551 -5.47 12.44 11.26
N TRP A 552 -4.24 11.93 11.15
CA TRP A 552 -3.78 10.77 11.91
C TRP A 552 -3.28 11.14 13.32
N GLN A 553 -3.13 12.43 13.62
CA GLN A 553 -2.66 12.90 14.93
C GLN A 553 -3.80 13.14 15.92
N ALA A 554 -5.04 13.33 15.45
CA ALA A 554 -6.21 13.53 16.30
C ALA A 554 -6.47 12.31 17.22
N GLU A 555 -6.78 12.59 18.49
CA GLU A 555 -7.13 11.57 19.48
C GLU A 555 -8.63 11.26 19.37
N LEU A 556 -8.97 10.00 19.07
CA LEU A 556 -10.36 9.56 18.91
C LEU A 556 -10.97 9.12 20.24
N ILE A 557 -12.12 9.69 20.58
CA ILE A 557 -12.82 9.45 21.84
C ILE A 557 -14.25 8.93 21.58
N PRO A 558 -14.48 7.61 21.64
CA PRO A 558 -15.84 7.05 21.61
C PRO A 558 -16.63 7.50 22.85
N ILE A 559 -17.79 8.12 22.66
CA ILE A 559 -18.65 8.62 23.77
C ILE A 559 -19.98 7.86 23.93
N GLU A 560 -20.33 7.02 22.96
CA GLU A 560 -21.57 6.22 22.99
C GLU A 560 -21.60 5.23 24.16
N LYS A 561 -22.77 5.10 24.81
CA LYS A 561 -22.97 4.11 25.87
C LYS A 561 -23.27 2.73 25.28
N THR A 562 -22.77 1.69 25.93
CA THR A 562 -23.05 0.30 25.52
C THR A 562 -24.56 0.01 25.59
N PRO A 563 -25.14 -0.65 24.56
CA PRO A 563 -26.56 -0.93 24.50
C PRO A 563 -26.99 -1.90 25.61
N ILE A 564 -28.20 -1.68 26.14
CA ILE A 564 -28.79 -2.53 27.17
C ILE A 564 -29.42 -3.76 26.51
N PRO A 565 -29.23 -4.97 27.05
CA PRO A 565 -29.88 -6.16 26.51
C PRO A 565 -31.41 -6.03 26.44
N THR A 566 -31.97 -6.33 25.27
CA THR A 566 -33.42 -6.33 24.99
C THR A 566 -33.88 -7.70 24.52
N ASP A 567 -35.19 -7.95 24.60
CA ASP A 567 -35.80 -9.20 24.13
C ASP A 567 -35.62 -9.35 22.61
N ILE A 568 -34.91 -10.41 22.23
CA ILE A 568 -34.68 -10.77 20.83
C ILE A 568 -35.90 -11.49 20.26
N GLN A 569 -36.27 -11.15 19.02
CA GLN A 569 -37.36 -11.82 18.31
C GLN A 569 -37.06 -13.32 18.12
N PRO A 570 -38.07 -14.19 17.99
CA PRO A 570 -37.87 -15.61 17.67
C PRO A 570 -37.04 -15.81 16.39
N VAL A 571 -36.22 -16.87 16.39
CA VAL A 571 -35.25 -17.14 15.32
C VAL A 571 -35.92 -17.37 13.96
N GLU A 572 -37.14 -17.90 13.94
CA GLU A 572 -37.94 -18.11 12.73
C GLU A 572 -38.24 -16.77 12.05
N LYS A 573 -38.74 -15.79 12.81
CA LYS A 573 -39.05 -14.45 12.30
C LYS A 573 -37.79 -13.70 11.84
N ALA A 574 -36.67 -13.90 12.53
CA ALA A 574 -35.38 -13.35 12.11
C ALA A 574 -34.92 -13.95 10.76
N THR A 575 -35.19 -15.23 10.54
CA THR A 575 -34.86 -15.94 9.30
C THR A 575 -35.71 -15.43 8.13
N ASP A 576 -37.02 -15.26 8.33
CA ASP A 576 -37.92 -14.67 7.32
C ASP A 576 -37.52 -13.24 6.95
N THR A 577 -37.11 -12.45 7.94
CA THR A 577 -36.60 -11.09 7.73
C THR A 577 -35.34 -11.10 6.88
N ALA A 578 -34.42 -12.05 7.12
CA ALA A 578 -33.20 -12.19 6.35
C ALA A 578 -33.49 -12.49 4.87
N PHE A 579 -34.36 -13.45 4.56
CA PHE A 579 -34.71 -13.77 3.16
C PHE A 579 -35.31 -12.58 2.40
N ASN A 580 -36.08 -11.73 3.07
CA ASN A 580 -36.69 -10.56 2.45
C ASN A 580 -35.74 -9.39 2.22
N ASN A 581 -34.70 -9.24 3.05
CA ASN A 581 -33.87 -8.03 3.05
C ASN A 581 -32.45 -8.25 2.53
N ARG A 582 -31.92 -9.47 2.64
CA ARG A 582 -30.55 -9.78 2.23
C ARG A 582 -30.30 -9.51 0.75
N LYS A 583 -29.22 -8.78 0.49
CA LYS A 583 -28.86 -8.29 -0.84
C LYS A 583 -28.22 -9.40 -1.67
N ASP A 584 -27.36 -10.21 -1.06
CA ASP A 584 -26.73 -11.39 -1.68
C ASP A 584 -27.76 -12.42 -2.18
N TYR A 585 -28.82 -12.69 -1.41
CA TYR A 585 -29.92 -13.56 -1.84
C TYR A 585 -30.64 -13.02 -3.07
N LYS A 586 -30.97 -11.72 -3.07
CA LYS A 586 -31.61 -11.05 -4.22
C LYS A 586 -30.71 -11.06 -5.46
N GLN A 587 -29.40 -10.85 -5.30
CA GLN A 587 -28.42 -10.95 -6.38
C GLN A 587 -28.36 -12.36 -6.96
N ALA A 588 -28.30 -13.40 -6.13
CA ALA A 588 -28.31 -14.78 -6.58
C ALA A 588 -29.60 -15.14 -7.33
N SER A 589 -30.75 -14.61 -6.87
CA SER A 589 -32.04 -14.77 -7.58
C SER A 589 -32.05 -14.07 -8.95
N ILE A 590 -31.46 -12.87 -9.06
CA ILE A 590 -31.30 -12.18 -10.34
C ILE A 590 -30.39 -12.98 -11.28
N GLU A 591 -29.29 -13.54 -10.77
CA GLU A 591 -28.37 -14.33 -11.60
C GLU A 591 -29.04 -15.61 -12.12
N TYR A 592 -29.87 -16.27 -11.30
CA TYR A 592 -30.68 -17.40 -11.76
C TYR A 592 -31.61 -17.00 -12.91
N LYS A 593 -32.30 -15.86 -12.80
CA LYS A 593 -33.14 -15.31 -13.89
C LYS A 593 -32.32 -14.96 -15.14
N ASN A 594 -31.10 -14.45 -14.99
CA ASN A 594 -30.20 -14.20 -16.12
C ASN A 594 -29.86 -15.49 -16.86
N LYS A 595 -29.59 -16.59 -16.14
CA LYS A 595 -29.34 -17.90 -16.77
C LYS A 595 -30.58 -18.42 -17.50
N GLU A 596 -31.77 -18.22 -16.94
CA GLU A 596 -33.03 -18.58 -17.60
C GLU A 596 -33.22 -17.81 -18.92
N ILE A 597 -32.98 -16.50 -18.94
CA ILE A 597 -33.04 -15.66 -20.15
C ILE A 597 -32.06 -16.17 -21.21
N LEU A 598 -30.83 -16.48 -20.81
CA LEU A 598 -29.82 -16.99 -21.73
C LEU A 598 -30.16 -18.39 -22.26
N ARG A 599 -30.71 -19.28 -21.42
CA ARG A 599 -31.19 -20.59 -21.88
C ARG A 599 -32.26 -20.43 -22.96
N LYS A 600 -33.26 -19.56 -22.75
CA LYS A 600 -34.30 -19.25 -23.74
C LYS A 600 -33.72 -18.68 -25.05
N TYR A 601 -32.74 -17.78 -24.94
CA TYR A 601 -32.03 -17.24 -26.09
C TYR A 601 -31.33 -18.36 -26.90
N PHE A 602 -30.52 -19.19 -26.23
CA PHE A 602 -29.80 -20.29 -26.89
C PHE A 602 -30.73 -21.41 -27.39
N ASP A 603 -31.90 -21.60 -26.77
CA ASP A 603 -32.92 -22.51 -27.28
C ASP A 603 -33.41 -22.06 -28.66
N ASN A 604 -33.71 -20.77 -28.82
CA ASN A 604 -34.10 -20.18 -30.10
C ASN A 604 -32.98 -20.25 -31.16
N GLN A 605 -31.71 -20.17 -30.76
CA GLN A 605 -30.57 -20.25 -31.69
C GLN A 605 -30.45 -21.61 -32.41
N LYS A 606 -31.14 -22.66 -31.92
CA LYS A 606 -31.19 -23.98 -32.55
C LYS A 606 -32.12 -24.04 -33.78
N TYR A 607 -33.07 -23.11 -33.91
CA TYR A 607 -34.02 -23.15 -35.01
C TYR A 607 -33.34 -22.84 -36.37
N PRO A 608 -33.90 -23.35 -37.48
CA PRO A 608 -33.49 -22.95 -38.82
C PRO A 608 -33.59 -21.43 -39.01
N ASP A 609 -32.67 -20.90 -39.80
CA ASP A 609 -32.62 -19.48 -40.13
C ASP A 609 -33.50 -19.23 -41.36
N LEU A 610 -34.77 -18.93 -41.10
CA LEU A 610 -35.77 -18.59 -42.10
C LEU A 610 -35.98 -17.07 -42.10
N ASN A 611 -35.59 -16.40 -43.19
CA ASN A 611 -35.71 -14.96 -43.34
C ASN A 611 -36.65 -14.59 -44.48
N LEU A 612 -37.48 -13.58 -44.25
CA LEU A 612 -38.21 -12.87 -45.28
C LEU A 612 -37.38 -11.67 -45.75
N ILE A 613 -37.05 -11.62 -47.04
CA ILE A 613 -36.20 -10.58 -47.63
C ILE A 613 -37.03 -9.82 -48.67
N GLY A 614 -37.12 -8.51 -48.50
CA GLY A 614 -37.68 -7.59 -49.49
C GLY A 614 -36.66 -6.54 -49.87
N SER A 615 -36.55 -6.23 -51.16
CA SER A 615 -35.77 -5.11 -51.65
C SER A 615 -36.52 -4.35 -52.73
N ALA A 616 -36.34 -3.03 -52.76
CA ALA A 616 -36.87 -2.15 -53.79
C ALA A 616 -35.84 -1.04 -54.05
N GLY A 617 -35.65 -0.68 -55.31
CA GLY A 617 -34.70 0.36 -55.66
C GLY A 617 -34.94 1.03 -57.00
N LEU A 618 -34.32 2.17 -57.16
CA LEU A 618 -34.27 2.97 -58.38
C LEU A 618 -32.85 2.93 -58.93
N ASN A 619 -32.70 2.94 -60.25
CA ASN A 619 -31.40 2.82 -60.90
C ASN A 619 -31.23 3.90 -61.97
N GLY A 620 -30.00 4.37 -62.16
CA GLY A 620 -29.60 5.25 -63.25
C GLY A 620 -28.31 4.74 -63.89
N LEU A 621 -28.20 4.90 -65.21
CA LEU A 621 -26.97 4.62 -65.96
C LEU A 621 -26.80 5.65 -67.07
N ASN A 622 -25.63 6.29 -67.14
CA ASN A 622 -25.29 7.24 -68.21
C ASN A 622 -23.76 7.45 -68.33
N GLY A 623 -23.30 8.21 -69.33
CA GLY A 623 -21.89 8.58 -69.53
C GLY A 623 -21.44 9.80 -68.71
N ALA A 624 -22.38 10.56 -68.17
CA ALA A 624 -22.13 11.68 -67.25
C ALA A 624 -22.90 11.47 -65.96
N TYR A 625 -22.29 11.81 -64.82
CA TYR A 625 -22.85 11.55 -63.49
C TYR A 625 -24.19 12.29 -63.27
N ASP A 626 -24.29 13.55 -63.66
CA ASP A 626 -25.51 14.35 -63.49
C ASP A 626 -26.70 13.72 -64.23
N ASN A 627 -26.47 13.30 -65.48
CA ASN A 627 -27.48 12.59 -66.27
C ASN A 627 -27.85 11.21 -65.68
N THR A 628 -26.94 10.59 -64.91
CA THR A 628 -27.22 9.34 -64.18
C THR A 628 -28.16 9.64 -63.00
N LEU A 629 -27.99 10.77 -62.31
CA LEU A 629 -28.87 11.20 -61.23
C LEU A 629 -30.26 11.62 -61.76
N ASP A 630 -30.33 12.30 -62.90
CA ASP A 630 -31.61 12.63 -63.53
C ASP A 630 -32.40 11.36 -63.88
N ARG A 631 -31.72 10.32 -64.39
CA ARG A 631 -32.33 9.01 -64.67
C ARG A 631 -32.75 8.26 -63.40
N LEU A 632 -31.99 8.39 -62.32
CA LEU A 632 -32.39 7.84 -61.02
C LEU A 632 -33.67 8.53 -60.50
N GLY A 633 -33.73 9.86 -60.65
CA GLY A 633 -34.87 10.68 -60.24
C GLY A 633 -36.11 10.56 -61.11
N SER A 634 -35.97 10.14 -62.38
CA SER A 634 -37.12 9.92 -63.28
C SER A 634 -37.97 8.72 -62.84
N GLY A 635 -37.38 7.76 -62.15
CA GLY A 635 -38.08 6.57 -61.63
C GLY A 635 -38.43 5.52 -62.70
N ASP A 636 -38.03 5.73 -63.96
CA ASP A 636 -38.37 4.83 -65.08
C ASP A 636 -37.67 3.45 -64.98
N TYR A 637 -36.57 3.39 -64.22
CA TYR A 637 -35.71 2.21 -64.10
C TYR A 637 -35.71 1.68 -62.66
N TYR A 638 -36.84 1.13 -62.24
CA TYR A 638 -37.01 0.53 -60.91
C TYR A 638 -36.75 -0.99 -60.90
N SER A 639 -36.35 -1.51 -59.74
CA SER A 639 -36.23 -2.94 -59.47
C SER A 639 -36.81 -3.26 -58.10
N TRP A 640 -37.43 -4.43 -57.96
CA TRP A 640 -37.89 -4.95 -56.67
C TRP A 640 -37.73 -6.46 -56.63
N GLN A 641 -37.49 -6.98 -55.44
CA GLN A 641 -37.40 -8.42 -55.18
C GLN A 641 -38.04 -8.74 -53.84
N PHE A 642 -38.71 -9.88 -53.79
CA PHE A 642 -39.24 -10.45 -52.55
C PHE A 642 -38.92 -11.94 -52.54
N GLY A 643 -38.46 -12.46 -51.41
CA GLY A 643 -38.07 -13.85 -51.32
C GLY A 643 -37.97 -14.36 -49.89
N LEU A 644 -38.05 -15.69 -49.76
CA LEU A 644 -37.76 -16.41 -48.53
C LEU A 644 -36.38 -17.06 -48.66
N SER A 645 -35.54 -16.90 -47.63
CA SER A 645 -34.25 -17.57 -47.52
C SER A 645 -34.27 -18.51 -46.32
N LEU A 646 -34.15 -19.82 -46.56
CA LEU A 646 -34.12 -20.84 -45.53
C LEU A 646 -32.73 -21.48 -45.46
N ARG A 647 -32.08 -21.39 -44.31
CA ARG A 647 -30.84 -22.10 -44.00
C ARG A 647 -31.07 -23.09 -42.86
N ILE A 648 -30.99 -24.37 -43.19
CA ILE A 648 -31.10 -25.47 -42.22
C ILE A 648 -29.68 -25.96 -41.88
N PRO A 649 -29.18 -25.76 -40.65
CA PRO A 649 -27.89 -26.31 -40.25
C PRO A 649 -28.01 -27.83 -40.05
N ILE A 650 -27.21 -28.60 -40.80
CA ILE A 650 -27.14 -30.07 -40.64
C ILE A 650 -26.21 -30.39 -39.46
N GLY A 651 -26.62 -31.30 -38.58
CA GLY A 651 -25.89 -31.68 -37.36
C GLY A 651 -26.05 -30.69 -36.19
N ASN A 652 -25.99 -29.38 -36.47
CA ASN A 652 -26.24 -28.26 -35.53
C ASN A 652 -25.63 -28.38 -34.11
N SER A 653 -24.55 -29.16 -33.97
CA SER A 653 -24.03 -29.58 -32.66
C SER A 653 -23.47 -28.43 -31.84
N ALA A 654 -23.02 -27.35 -32.50
CA ALA A 654 -22.57 -26.14 -31.83
C ALA A 654 -23.73 -25.43 -31.08
N ALA A 655 -24.88 -25.24 -31.75
CA ALA A 655 -26.05 -24.60 -31.13
C ALA A 655 -26.62 -25.48 -30.02
N GLU A 656 -26.72 -26.80 -30.25
CA GLU A 656 -27.14 -27.76 -29.23
C GLU A 656 -26.21 -27.76 -28.02
N GLY A 657 -24.88 -27.77 -28.25
CA GLY A 657 -23.89 -27.69 -27.18
C GLY A 657 -23.99 -26.40 -26.36
N THR A 658 -24.23 -25.25 -27.00
CA THR A 658 -24.43 -23.98 -26.28
C THR A 658 -25.74 -23.95 -25.49
N TYR A 659 -26.81 -24.54 -26.00
CA TYR A 659 -28.08 -24.68 -25.29
C TYR A 659 -27.94 -25.58 -24.05
N LEU A 660 -27.35 -26.77 -24.20
CA LEU A 660 -27.12 -27.69 -23.09
C LEU A 660 -26.22 -27.08 -22.02
N LYS A 661 -25.19 -26.33 -22.43
CA LYS A 661 -24.35 -25.55 -21.53
C LYS A 661 -25.18 -24.53 -20.73
N ALA A 662 -26.00 -23.72 -21.41
CA ALA A 662 -26.84 -22.73 -20.75
C ALA A 662 -27.89 -23.36 -19.81
N MET A 663 -28.46 -24.50 -20.20
CA MET A 663 -29.39 -25.28 -19.38
C MET A 663 -28.72 -25.77 -18.07
N HIS A 664 -27.53 -26.36 -18.15
CA HIS A 664 -26.80 -26.79 -16.96
C HIS A 664 -26.26 -25.61 -16.13
N GLU A 665 -25.96 -24.47 -16.75
CA GLU A 665 -25.62 -23.24 -16.02
C GLU A 665 -26.81 -22.68 -15.23
N GLU A 666 -28.03 -22.74 -15.79
CA GLU A 666 -29.27 -22.42 -15.07
C GLU A 666 -29.49 -23.37 -13.89
N GLU A 667 -29.40 -24.68 -14.13
CA GLU A 667 -29.54 -25.71 -13.09
C GLU A 667 -28.53 -25.51 -11.94
N LYS A 668 -27.26 -25.29 -12.29
CA LYS A 668 -26.19 -25.00 -11.33
C LYS A 668 -26.47 -23.72 -10.52
N SER A 669 -26.98 -22.67 -11.17
CA SER A 669 -27.34 -21.42 -10.49
C SER A 669 -28.50 -21.64 -9.51
N GLY A 670 -29.50 -22.44 -9.88
CA GLY A 670 -30.60 -22.83 -9.00
C GLY A 670 -30.13 -23.64 -7.77
N ILE A 671 -29.18 -24.56 -7.94
CA ILE A 671 -28.55 -25.29 -6.82
C ILE A 671 -27.77 -24.31 -5.92
N THR A 672 -27.03 -23.37 -6.52
CA THR A 672 -26.27 -22.36 -5.77
C THR A 672 -27.19 -21.48 -4.92
N LEU A 673 -28.37 -21.12 -5.43
CA LEU A 673 -29.40 -20.40 -4.69
C LEU A 673 -29.87 -21.20 -3.47
N LYS A 674 -30.17 -22.50 -3.62
CA LYS A 674 -30.56 -23.38 -2.51
C LYS A 674 -29.46 -23.56 -1.46
N ILE A 675 -28.20 -23.66 -1.88
CA ILE A 675 -27.05 -23.69 -0.96
C ILE A 675 -26.98 -22.38 -0.16
N LEU A 676 -27.19 -21.24 -0.83
CA LEU A 676 -27.22 -19.94 -0.17
C LEU A 676 -28.38 -19.85 0.84
N GLU A 677 -29.56 -20.40 0.54
CA GLU A 677 -30.69 -20.44 1.48
C GLU A 677 -30.35 -21.21 2.76
N GLN A 678 -29.70 -22.37 2.63
CA GLN A 678 -29.22 -23.15 3.79
C GLN A 678 -28.17 -22.37 4.57
N LYS A 679 -27.24 -21.70 3.88
CA LYS A 679 -26.19 -20.89 4.49
C LYS A 679 -26.78 -19.72 5.28
N ILE A 680 -27.72 -18.97 4.70
CA ILE A 680 -28.41 -17.85 5.36
C ILE A 680 -29.12 -18.34 6.62
N THR A 681 -29.82 -19.47 6.53
CA THR A 681 -30.51 -20.07 7.69
C THR A 681 -29.52 -20.42 8.81
N ALA A 682 -28.35 -20.98 8.47
CA ALA A 682 -27.31 -21.29 9.45
C ALA A 682 -26.69 -20.02 10.06
N GLU A 683 -26.34 -19.02 9.24
CA GLU A 683 -25.77 -17.73 9.67
C GLU A 683 -26.72 -17.00 10.64
N VAL A 684 -28.02 -16.94 10.32
CA VAL A 684 -29.03 -16.30 11.19
C VAL A 684 -29.12 -17.03 12.53
N ARG A 685 -29.18 -18.37 12.52
CA ARG A 685 -29.26 -19.18 13.76
C ARG A 685 -28.00 -19.06 14.62
N GLU A 686 -26.83 -18.94 14.01
CA GLU A 686 -25.59 -18.70 14.72
C GLU A 686 -25.58 -17.31 15.37
N ALA A 687 -25.81 -16.25 14.58
CA ALA A 687 -25.81 -14.88 15.08
C ALA A 687 -26.87 -14.65 16.17
N TRP A 688 -28.06 -15.23 16.01
CA TRP A 688 -29.13 -15.17 17.00
C TRP A 688 -28.70 -15.78 18.34
N ARG A 689 -28.11 -16.98 18.33
CA ARG A 689 -27.58 -17.63 19.54
C ARG A 689 -26.45 -16.84 20.16
N THR A 690 -25.58 -16.24 19.36
CA THR A 690 -24.49 -15.39 19.84
C THR A 690 -25.01 -14.16 20.59
N VAL A 691 -26.05 -13.49 20.07
CA VAL A 691 -26.69 -12.37 20.78
C VAL A 691 -27.33 -12.83 22.09
N GLN A 692 -28.03 -13.96 22.07
CA GLN A 692 -28.64 -14.53 23.28
C GLN A 692 -27.60 -14.83 24.36
N LEU A 693 -26.53 -15.55 24.00
CA LEU A 693 -25.45 -15.91 24.92
C LEU A 693 -24.66 -14.69 25.41
N ALA A 694 -24.45 -13.69 24.56
CA ALA A 694 -23.81 -12.44 24.96
C ALA A 694 -24.64 -11.69 26.01
N SER A 695 -25.96 -11.66 25.87
CA SER A 695 -26.88 -11.09 26.88
C SER A 695 -26.76 -11.80 28.23
N GLU A 696 -26.77 -13.14 28.24
CA GLU A 696 -26.60 -13.94 29.46
C GLU A 696 -25.22 -13.73 30.10
N THR A 697 -24.18 -13.59 29.26
CA THR A 697 -22.78 -13.38 29.69
C THR A 697 -22.62 -12.06 30.45
N ILE A 698 -23.28 -10.98 30.02
CA ILE A 698 -23.27 -9.69 30.73
C ILE A 698 -23.79 -9.88 32.16
N SER A 699 -24.88 -10.62 32.33
CA SER A 699 -25.47 -10.86 33.66
C SER A 699 -24.53 -11.69 34.56
N ALA A 700 -23.80 -12.65 33.99
CA ALA A 700 -22.82 -13.46 34.71
C ALA A 700 -21.57 -12.66 35.09
N THR A 701 -20.97 -11.91 34.16
CA THR A 701 -19.76 -11.10 34.42
C THR A 701 -20.03 -9.97 35.40
N LYS A 702 -21.23 -9.36 35.36
CA LYS A 702 -21.67 -8.38 36.37
C LYS A 702 -21.71 -8.94 37.79
N LYS A 703 -22.21 -10.17 37.97
CA LYS A 703 -22.18 -10.87 39.27
C LYS A 703 -20.74 -11.13 39.71
N THR A 704 -19.89 -11.60 38.80
CA THR A 704 -18.46 -11.84 39.07
C THR A 704 -17.73 -10.57 39.50
N ARG A 705 -17.91 -9.45 38.79
CA ARG A 705 -17.31 -8.15 39.13
C ARG A 705 -17.79 -7.65 40.50
N THR A 706 -19.08 -7.77 40.80
CA THR A 706 -19.63 -7.39 42.13
C THR A 706 -19.05 -8.23 43.26
N ALA A 707 -18.85 -9.53 43.04
CA ALA A 707 -18.24 -10.42 44.03
C ALA A 707 -16.75 -10.13 44.22
N ALA A 708 -16.00 -9.91 43.12
CA ALA A 708 -14.58 -9.57 43.16
C ALA A 708 -14.32 -8.22 43.85
N GLU A 709 -15.16 -7.22 43.59
CA GLU A 709 -15.13 -5.90 44.22
C GLU A 709 -15.26 -6.00 45.74
N LYS A 710 -16.29 -6.71 46.23
CA LYS A 710 -16.51 -6.91 47.68
C LYS A 710 -15.37 -7.67 48.34
N ARG A 711 -14.78 -8.66 47.65
CA ARG A 711 -13.62 -9.42 48.15
C ARG A 711 -12.39 -8.53 48.26
N PHE A 712 -12.11 -7.73 47.24
CA PHE A 712 -10.99 -6.79 47.25
C PHE A 712 -11.11 -5.79 48.39
N GLU A 713 -12.28 -5.17 48.57
CA GLU A 713 -12.49 -4.21 49.67
C GLU A 713 -12.39 -4.86 51.06
N ALA A 714 -12.91 -6.08 51.22
CA ALA A 714 -12.78 -6.84 52.46
C ALA A 714 -11.31 -7.16 52.80
N GLU A 715 -10.53 -7.63 51.82
CA GLU A 715 -9.12 -7.98 52.06
C GLU A 715 -8.25 -6.74 52.30
N LYS A 716 -8.53 -5.64 51.59
CA LYS A 716 -7.91 -4.34 51.85
C LYS A 716 -8.17 -3.86 53.28
N GLY A 717 -9.38 -4.04 53.79
CA GLY A 717 -9.74 -3.78 55.18
C GLY A 717 -8.94 -4.65 56.16
N ARG A 718 -8.83 -5.96 55.91
CA ARG A 718 -8.06 -6.90 56.73
C ARG A 718 -6.55 -6.60 56.73
N PHE A 719 -6.00 -6.16 55.59
CA PHE A 719 -4.59 -5.78 55.49
C PHE A 719 -4.27 -4.55 56.34
N LYS A 720 -5.18 -3.56 56.40
CA LYS A 720 -5.01 -2.38 57.25
C LYS A 720 -4.83 -2.74 58.73
N VAL A 721 -5.54 -3.76 59.21
CA VAL A 721 -5.46 -4.25 60.60
C VAL A 721 -4.46 -5.40 60.81
N GLY A 722 -3.64 -5.74 59.80
CA GLY A 722 -2.61 -6.78 59.90
C GLY A 722 -3.12 -8.23 59.84
N MET A 723 -4.38 -8.45 59.44
CA MET A 723 -5.02 -9.78 59.36
C MET A 723 -4.96 -10.43 57.97
N ALA A 724 -4.26 -9.81 57.01
CA ALA A 724 -4.10 -10.28 55.64
C ALA A 724 -2.68 -10.02 55.15
N THR A 725 -2.24 -10.79 54.15
CA THR A 725 -0.91 -10.60 53.55
C THR A 725 -0.97 -9.64 52.37
N LEU A 726 0.17 -9.01 52.05
CA LEU A 726 0.30 -8.16 50.87
C LEU A 726 -0.06 -8.91 49.57
N ASN A 727 0.33 -10.18 49.50
CA ASN A 727 0.06 -11.05 48.36
C ASN A 727 -1.44 -11.27 48.12
N ASP A 728 -2.21 -11.44 49.19
CA ASP A 728 -3.67 -11.63 49.09
C ASP A 728 -4.34 -10.37 48.52
N VAL A 729 -3.96 -9.19 49.00
CA VAL A 729 -4.51 -7.92 48.51
C VAL A 729 -4.19 -7.72 47.03
N LEU A 730 -2.93 -7.95 46.63
CA LEU A 730 -2.50 -7.82 45.23
C LEU A 730 -3.24 -8.79 44.31
N LYS A 731 -3.43 -10.04 44.74
CA LYS A 731 -4.18 -11.05 44.01
C LYS A 731 -5.65 -10.63 43.81
N PHE A 732 -6.34 -10.21 44.88
CA PHE A 732 -7.75 -9.80 44.75
C PHE A 732 -7.92 -8.49 43.98
N GLN A 733 -6.94 -7.59 44.03
CA GLN A 733 -6.90 -6.41 43.16
C GLN A 733 -6.83 -6.81 41.68
N GLU A 734 -5.98 -7.79 41.35
CA GLU A 734 -5.90 -8.34 40.00
C GLU A 734 -7.22 -8.97 39.54
N GLU A 735 -7.83 -9.79 40.39
CA GLU A 735 -9.12 -10.42 40.12
C GLU A 735 -10.22 -9.37 39.87
N TYR A 736 -10.24 -8.29 40.65
CA TYR A 736 -11.19 -7.19 40.45
C TYR A 736 -10.95 -6.44 39.14
N ALA A 737 -9.71 -6.08 38.82
CA ALA A 737 -9.36 -5.41 37.56
C ALA A 737 -9.73 -6.27 36.34
N LYS A 738 -9.45 -7.57 36.39
CA LYS A 738 -9.86 -8.54 35.36
C LYS A 738 -11.38 -8.62 35.24
N ALA A 739 -12.10 -8.62 36.34
CA ALA A 739 -13.56 -8.68 36.32
C ALA A 739 -14.20 -7.40 35.74
N LEU A 740 -13.64 -6.22 36.02
CA LEU A 740 -14.06 -4.95 35.40
C LEU A 740 -13.90 -4.98 33.88
N SER A 741 -12.71 -5.39 33.40
CA SER A 741 -12.44 -5.54 31.98
C SER A 741 -13.35 -6.59 31.34
N SER A 742 -13.59 -7.73 32.00
CA SER A 742 -14.47 -8.80 31.51
C SER A 742 -15.94 -8.39 31.43
N GLU A 743 -16.46 -7.58 32.36
CA GLU A 743 -17.82 -7.05 32.30
C GLU A 743 -17.96 -6.12 31.09
N LYS A 744 -17.04 -5.17 30.92
CA LYS A 744 -17.08 -4.25 29.78
C LYS A 744 -16.92 -4.96 28.45
N ARG A 745 -16.06 -5.99 28.38
CA ARG A 745 -15.91 -6.81 27.17
C ARG A 745 -17.22 -7.50 26.80
N ALA A 746 -17.92 -8.08 27.78
CA ALA A 746 -19.21 -8.72 27.53
C ALA A 746 -20.26 -7.73 26.99
N GLU A 747 -20.29 -6.49 27.50
CA GLU A 747 -21.17 -5.43 26.98
C GLU A 747 -20.85 -5.06 25.52
N VAL A 748 -19.56 -4.93 25.20
CA VAL A 748 -19.09 -4.63 23.85
C VAL A 748 -19.34 -5.79 22.89
N ASP A 749 -19.13 -7.02 23.34
CA ASP A 749 -19.40 -8.22 22.54
C ASP A 749 -20.90 -8.36 22.24
N TYR A 750 -21.79 -8.02 23.18
CA TYR A 750 -23.23 -7.93 22.92
C TYR A 750 -23.58 -6.85 21.88
N ALA A 751 -22.97 -5.67 21.97
CA ALA A 751 -23.16 -4.60 20.99
C ALA A 751 -22.75 -5.06 19.58
N LYS A 752 -21.57 -5.69 19.47
CA LYS A 752 -21.04 -6.23 18.20
C LYS A 752 -21.89 -7.38 17.67
N ALA A 753 -22.34 -8.30 18.53
CA ALA A 753 -23.22 -9.40 18.15
C ALA A 753 -24.56 -8.89 17.62
N THR A 754 -25.10 -7.83 18.23
CA THR A 754 -26.36 -7.21 17.79
C THR A 754 -26.20 -6.58 16.41
N VAL A 755 -25.12 -5.82 16.19
CA VAL A 755 -24.78 -5.27 14.86
C VAL A 755 -24.64 -6.38 13.82
N GLU A 756 -23.98 -7.50 14.17
CA GLU A 756 -23.80 -8.62 13.26
C GLU A 756 -25.13 -9.34 12.93
N LEU A 757 -26.02 -9.48 13.91
CA LEU A 757 -27.36 -10.02 13.67
C LEU A 757 -28.18 -9.10 12.73
N GLU A 758 -28.15 -7.79 12.92
CA GLU A 758 -28.79 -6.84 12.02
C GLU A 758 -28.16 -6.84 10.61
N ARG A 759 -26.85 -7.03 10.51
CA ARG A 759 -26.12 -7.19 9.25
C ARG A 759 -26.60 -8.44 8.51
N ILE A 760 -26.65 -9.59 9.20
CA ILE A 760 -27.07 -10.88 8.66
C ILE A 760 -28.55 -10.88 8.26
N LYS A 761 -29.40 -10.16 9.00
CA LYS A 761 -30.81 -9.93 8.62
C LYS A 761 -30.98 -8.95 7.45
N GLY A 762 -29.95 -8.21 7.09
CA GLY A 762 -30.00 -7.18 6.04
C GLY A 762 -30.77 -5.91 6.43
N THR A 763 -30.96 -5.65 7.73
CA THR A 763 -31.74 -4.53 8.28
C THR A 763 -30.87 -3.35 8.72
N LEU A 764 -29.55 -3.54 8.84
CA LEU A 764 -28.60 -2.52 9.29
C LEU A 764 -28.58 -1.24 8.41
N GLY A 765 -29.01 -1.30 7.15
CA GLY A 765 -29.10 -0.13 6.27
C GLY A 765 -30.19 0.89 6.66
N GLN A 766 -30.96 0.63 7.72
CA GLN A 766 -31.97 1.53 8.28
C GLN A 766 -31.42 2.38 9.45
N TRP A 767 -30.17 2.17 9.85
CA TRP A 767 -29.51 2.85 10.97
C TRP A 767 -28.87 4.18 10.59
#